data_AF-A0A3M7E1I6-F1
#
_entry.id   AF-A0A3M7E1I6-F1
#
_cell.length_a   1.000
_cell.length_b   1.000
_cell.length_c   1.000
_cell.angle_alpha   90.00
_cell.angle_beta   90.00
_cell.angle_gamma   90.00
#
_symmetry.space_group_name_H-M   'P 1'
#
loop_
_entity.id
_entity.type
_entity.pdbx_description
1 polymer ?
#
loop_
_entity_poly.entity_id
_entity_poly.type
_entity_poly.pdbx_seq_one_letter_code
_entity_poly.pdbx_strand_id
1 'polypeptide(L)'
;MVFVAGKTASSESWQAKREAAVGGRGGGRHLNASRGWNRPRWRVRRGRRSEEGGSFSWEDWFHCIGSDSATGLTATGRHCGVDEAIVVYPYPLHSTPEPRRQPAPPSRWTTHGKHDNPLRPAIMAPKKTQQQQANGYASNPVPVEMTQSSPSKPPYPKYNYASRGVTDNNLLNLQSSDWQALGTITVVALFVRLFRIYQPPSVVFDEVHFGGFASKYIKGKFFMDVHPPLAKLLITLAGWLAGFDGNFDFKDIGKDYLEPRVPYVAMRLLPAICGVLSVPCMFLTLRAAGCRTLTAALGAALIVFENGLVTQSRLILLDSPLVIFTAMTALSWTCFTNQHELGPKYAFKSSWWFWLAFTGLCLGATVSVKWVGLFTIAWVGSLTALQLWVLLGDTTNVTPRVWFKHLFARIFCLIVIPVAFYMGMFVIHFVCLVNPGDGDGFMSSEFQSTLNNKAMADVPADVAFGSRISLRHHNTQGGYLHSHMHMYPTGSKQQQVTLYPHKDENNVFVVENQTQPINWAVDPSGNTSIPGPLAWDTMDPPALLEDGSIIRLYHVTTDRRIHSHDHRPPVSEADWQNEVTAYGYEGFEGDANDLFRVEIVKHLSDGTEAKSRVRTIESKFKLVHLMTGCTLFSHKVKLPDWGFDQQEVTCAKGGSLPNSVWYVEGNSHPNLKEDAEKVNYRNPGFLGKFWELQRVMWTTNAGLVESHAWDSRPSSWPILRRGINFWGQNHKQIYLIGNPLIWWSSTLAVVIYIGFKALAVVRWQRSCGDYARSETFRRFDYEIGTSLFPTWDWDCNNFFDNYAEYSLYAASGAGAAPTSQAAHGPAPPVADDPKDNVVVTPGGAPQQMVHDGGVTEEKVEFRDENGNLLDDAQVRELEGKVSFSTRYETRTRLVDQLGNEVHNAVVEGADDSQAGTRAEGVDPETPPAGDEKEAASPRPPQQAEVAGDLAKERSVEESREEASPGEEPLQPSDEGHVEL
;
A
#
# COMPACT_ATOMS: atom_id res chain seq x y z
N MET A 1 -17.32 1.71 20.87
CA MET A 1 -16.20 2.67 20.87
C MET A 1 -15.56 2.63 19.50
N VAL A 2 -15.44 3.78 18.85
CA VAL A 2 -14.80 3.92 17.53
C VAL A 2 -13.33 4.28 17.76
N PHE A 3 -12.42 3.67 17.02
CA PHE A 3 -11.04 4.14 16.93
C PHE A 3 -10.93 5.14 15.79
N VAL A 4 -11.05 6.42 16.12
CA VAL A 4 -10.67 7.51 15.20
C VAL A 4 -9.14 7.64 15.26
N ALA A 5 -8.47 7.37 14.14
CA ALA A 5 -7.04 7.63 13.99
C ALA A 5 -6.82 9.14 13.74
N GLY A 6 -6.92 9.93 14.81
CA GLY A 6 -6.67 11.37 14.76
C GLY A 6 -5.24 11.69 14.33
N LYS A 7 -5.05 12.81 13.62
CA LYS A 7 -3.73 13.36 13.28
C LYS A 7 -2.89 13.50 14.57
N THR A 8 -1.73 12.89 14.63
CA THR A 8 -0.78 13.10 15.73
C THR A 8 -0.15 14.48 15.61
N ALA A 9 -0.76 15.47 16.26
CA ALA A 9 -0.09 16.72 16.59
C ALA A 9 1.12 16.48 17.51
N SER A 10 2.04 17.45 17.54
CA SER A 10 3.30 17.35 18.30
C SER A 10 3.09 17.19 19.80
N SER A 11 3.96 16.41 20.43
CA SER A 11 4.00 16.21 21.88
C SER A 11 4.77 17.34 22.58
N GLU A 12 4.14 18.51 22.71
CA GLU A 12 4.65 19.61 23.54
C GLU A 12 3.62 20.06 24.59
N SER A 13 4.09 20.76 25.62
CA SER A 13 3.30 21.32 26.73
C SER A 13 2.55 20.33 27.65
N TRP A 14 3.26 19.57 28.51
CA TRP A 14 2.73 19.19 29.84
C TRP A 14 3.81 18.91 30.90
N GLN A 15 4.90 19.70 30.93
CA GLN A 15 5.84 19.65 32.07
C GLN A 15 6.58 20.97 32.35
N ALA A 16 5.82 22.04 32.60
CA ALA A 16 6.37 23.36 32.93
C ALA A 16 5.58 24.09 34.05
N LYS A 17 5.54 23.51 35.27
CA LYS A 17 5.18 24.24 36.51
C LYS A 17 5.49 23.45 37.79
N ARG A 18 6.75 23.49 38.24
CA ARG A 18 7.15 23.38 39.66
C ARG A 18 8.54 24.00 39.86
N GLU A 19 8.82 24.35 41.11
CA GLU A 19 10.11 24.85 41.61
C GLU A 19 10.56 26.23 41.09
N ALA A 20 10.09 27.25 41.82
CA ALA A 20 10.84 28.47 42.08
C ALA A 20 10.92 28.69 43.60
N ALA A 21 12.01 29.31 44.07
CA ALA A 21 12.26 29.76 45.45
C ALA A 21 12.32 28.69 46.57
N VAL A 22 13.51 28.09 46.79
CA VAL A 22 14.40 28.18 47.98
C VAL A 22 15.77 27.59 47.55
N GLY A 23 16.95 28.09 47.93
CA GLY A 23 17.25 29.23 48.79
C GLY A 23 18.67 29.25 49.41
N GLY A 24 19.72 28.92 48.65
CA GLY A 24 21.09 29.38 48.92
C GLY A 24 22.10 28.44 49.59
N ARG A 25 23.39 28.74 49.33
CA ARG A 25 24.65 28.19 49.91
C ARG A 25 24.96 26.71 49.56
N GLY A 26 26.16 26.34 49.10
CA GLY A 26 27.33 27.11 48.67
C GLY A 26 28.65 26.31 48.77
N GLY A 27 29.72 26.74 48.11
CA GLY A 27 31.09 26.44 48.57
C GLY A 27 31.92 25.31 47.91
N GLY A 28 32.01 25.27 46.57
CA GLY A 28 33.23 25.07 45.74
C GLY A 28 34.36 24.04 46.02
N ARG A 29 35.29 23.97 45.03
CA ARG A 29 36.61 23.27 45.03
C ARG A 29 36.52 21.71 45.00
N HIS A 30 37.49 20.96 44.43
CA HIS A 30 38.69 21.28 43.65
C HIS A 30 39.16 20.06 42.83
N LEU A 31 39.81 20.31 41.68
CA LEU A 31 40.82 19.45 41.03
C LEU A 31 40.38 18.04 40.54
N ASN A 32 41.24 17.25 39.87
CA ASN A 32 42.00 17.45 38.61
C ASN A 32 42.71 16.11 38.27
N ALA A 33 43.07 15.88 37.00
CA ALA A 33 43.99 14.83 36.53
C ALA A 33 43.57 13.34 36.73
N SER A 34 44.17 12.34 36.07
CA SER A 34 44.67 12.19 34.67
C SER A 34 45.12 10.72 34.46
N ARG A 35 45.29 10.26 33.19
CA ARG A 35 45.80 8.92 32.78
C ARG A 35 44.81 7.77 33.08
N GLY A 36 44.46 6.82 32.20
CA GLY A 36 44.76 6.63 30.77
C GLY A 36 45.79 5.53 30.48
N TRP A 37 45.42 4.51 29.67
CA TRP A 37 46.28 3.76 28.72
C TRP A 37 45.52 2.69 27.90
N ASN A 38 45.86 2.60 26.61
CA ASN A 38 45.86 1.46 25.65
C ASN A 38 44.74 0.40 25.59
N ARG A 39 44.16 0.25 24.38
CA ARG A 39 43.51 -0.98 23.87
C ARG A 39 44.55 -1.98 23.32
N PRO A 40 44.17 -3.25 23.13
CA PRO A 40 44.51 -3.96 21.89
C PRO A 40 43.30 -4.55 21.16
N ARG A 41 43.44 -4.76 19.84
CA ARG A 41 42.47 -5.45 18.96
C ARG A 41 42.65 -6.98 19.05
N TRP A 42 41.59 -7.73 18.75
CA TRP A 42 41.68 -9.16 18.37
C TRP A 42 41.27 -9.36 16.90
N ARG A 43 41.89 -10.32 16.20
CA ARG A 43 41.61 -10.60 14.77
C ARG A 43 41.56 -12.12 14.48
N VAL A 44 40.35 -12.59 14.16
CA VAL A 44 39.97 -13.63 13.17
C VAL A 44 40.80 -14.92 13.07
N ARG A 45 40.11 -16.08 13.17
CA ARG A 45 40.36 -17.23 12.27
C ARG A 45 39.08 -18.03 11.99
N ARG A 46 38.88 -18.47 10.75
CA ARG A 46 37.79 -19.38 10.31
C ARG A 46 38.25 -20.85 10.36
N GLY A 47 37.30 -21.75 10.62
CA GLY A 47 37.40 -23.20 10.34
C GLY A 47 36.34 -23.65 9.31
N ARG A 48 36.44 -24.89 8.81
CA ARG A 48 35.56 -25.49 7.76
C ARG A 48 35.19 -26.93 8.14
N ARG A 49 34.21 -27.50 7.40
CA ARG A 49 33.65 -28.88 7.45
C ARG A 49 32.57 -29.11 8.52
N SER A 50 31.58 -29.99 8.31
CA SER A 50 31.24 -30.81 7.11
C SER A 50 29.74 -31.11 7.03
N GLU A 51 29.30 -31.64 5.89
CA GLU A 51 27.91 -32.05 5.60
C GLU A 51 27.59 -33.43 6.20
N GLU A 52 26.53 -33.49 7.01
CA GLU A 52 25.58 -34.60 7.15
C GLU A 52 24.21 -33.96 7.49
N GLY A 53 23.04 -34.50 7.17
CA GLY A 53 22.74 -35.82 6.59
C GLY A 53 21.50 -36.47 7.20
N GLY A 54 20.48 -35.70 7.61
CA GLY A 54 19.35 -36.20 8.40
C GLY A 54 17.98 -35.60 8.02
N SER A 55 16.99 -36.47 7.83
CA SER A 55 15.60 -36.13 7.51
C SER A 55 14.79 -35.78 8.76
N PHE A 56 14.03 -34.68 8.74
CA PHE A 56 13.04 -34.37 9.78
C PHE A 56 11.66 -34.92 9.44
N SER A 57 11.10 -35.75 10.33
CA SER A 57 9.72 -36.25 10.25
C SER A 57 8.75 -35.35 11.02
N TRP A 58 7.45 -35.47 10.71
CA TRP A 58 6.37 -34.61 11.21
C TRP A 58 5.71 -35.14 12.51
N GLU A 59 6.50 -35.63 13.47
CA GLU A 59 6.03 -36.25 14.72
C GLU A 59 6.98 -35.95 15.90
N ASP A 60 6.87 -34.75 16.53
CA ASP A 60 7.36 -34.52 17.92
C ASP A 60 6.95 -33.15 18.54
N TRP A 61 5.70 -32.71 18.35
CA TRP A 61 5.19 -31.44 18.94
C TRP A 61 3.78 -31.59 19.52
N PHE A 62 3.63 -32.24 20.69
CA PHE A 62 2.62 -31.95 21.74
C PHE A 62 2.68 -32.97 22.89
N HIS A 63 3.41 -32.65 23.97
CA HIS A 63 3.32 -33.15 25.38
C HIS A 63 4.64 -32.73 26.08
N CYS A 64 4.73 -32.29 27.34
CA CYS A 64 3.76 -32.04 28.42
C CYS A 64 4.25 -30.85 29.28
N ILE A 65 3.34 -30.15 29.98
CA ILE A 65 3.68 -29.28 31.12
C ILE A 65 2.73 -29.64 32.28
N GLY A 66 3.28 -29.96 33.46
CA GLY A 66 2.49 -30.51 34.57
C GLY A 66 3.25 -30.81 35.87
N SER A 67 3.93 -29.80 36.44
CA SER A 67 4.30 -29.64 37.88
C SER A 67 4.96 -30.78 38.68
N ASP A 68 6.22 -30.54 39.11
CA ASP A 68 6.72 -30.54 40.51
C ASP A 68 6.39 -31.75 41.43
N SER A 69 7.32 -32.50 42.07
CA SER A 69 8.40 -32.02 42.95
C SER A 69 9.05 -33.17 43.78
N ALA A 70 10.34 -33.01 44.17
CA ALA A 70 11.07 -33.64 45.30
C ALA A 70 11.21 -35.20 45.36
N THR A 71 12.24 -35.86 45.93
CA THR A 71 13.38 -35.55 46.85
C THR A 71 14.64 -36.37 46.44
N GLY A 72 15.88 -36.20 46.97
CA GLY A 72 16.51 -35.20 47.86
C GLY A 72 17.77 -35.73 48.59
N LEU A 73 18.58 -34.82 49.18
CA LEU A 73 19.60 -35.03 50.26
C LEU A 73 20.92 -35.80 49.92
N THR A 74 22.07 -35.61 50.59
CA THR A 74 22.44 -34.80 51.79
C THR A 74 23.49 -33.69 51.54
N ALA A 75 24.36 -33.37 52.52
CA ALA A 75 24.74 -31.99 52.84
C ALA A 75 25.84 -31.83 53.94
N THR A 76 26.98 -31.17 53.65
CA THR A 76 27.99 -30.62 54.61
C THR A 76 28.74 -29.42 53.99
N GLY A 77 29.17 -28.35 54.69
CA GLY A 77 28.80 -27.82 56.02
C GLY A 77 29.83 -26.81 56.63
N ARG A 78 29.35 -25.81 57.40
CA ARG A 78 30.10 -24.82 58.26
C ARG A 78 30.78 -23.61 57.55
N HIS A 79 30.94 -22.39 58.13
CA HIS A 79 30.18 -21.60 59.15
C HIS A 79 30.67 -20.12 59.22
N CYS A 80 29.75 -19.15 59.48
CA CYS A 80 29.96 -17.77 60.01
C CYS A 80 30.83 -16.75 59.20
N GLY A 81 30.68 -15.41 59.34
CA GLY A 81 29.59 -14.63 59.98
C GLY A 81 29.89 -13.11 60.22
N VAL A 82 29.01 -12.24 59.68
CA VAL A 82 28.44 -10.95 60.19
C VAL A 82 29.30 -9.80 60.77
N ASP A 83 29.01 -8.57 60.28
CA ASP A 83 28.96 -7.25 60.98
C ASP A 83 27.73 -6.49 60.37
N GLU A 84 26.75 -5.88 61.07
CA GLU A 84 26.68 -4.76 62.05
C GLU A 84 26.48 -3.35 61.40
N ALA A 85 25.69 -2.40 61.93
CA ALA A 85 24.69 -2.35 63.04
C ALA A 85 23.50 -1.42 62.56
N ILE A 86 22.64 -0.67 63.28
CA ILE A 86 22.36 -0.12 64.64
C ILE A 86 20.79 0.00 64.69
N VAL A 87 19.93 -0.43 65.66
CA VAL A 87 19.80 -0.29 67.14
C VAL A 87 19.09 1.05 67.54
N VAL A 88 18.04 1.15 68.38
CA VAL A 88 17.89 0.90 69.85
C VAL A 88 16.45 0.42 70.26
N TYR A 89 16.33 -0.15 71.48
CA TYR A 89 15.20 -0.81 72.20
C TYR A 89 14.34 0.16 73.09
N PRO A 90 13.43 -0.21 74.08
CA PRO A 90 13.08 -1.53 74.71
C PRO A 90 11.60 -1.87 75.17
N TYR A 91 11.24 -3.18 75.17
CA TYR A 91 10.57 -4.08 76.20
C TYR A 91 9.39 -3.63 77.15
N PRO A 92 8.71 -4.54 77.96
CA PRO A 92 8.63 -6.03 78.01
C PRO A 92 7.23 -6.72 78.30
N LEU A 93 7.18 -8.08 78.14
CA LEU A 93 6.27 -9.12 78.76
C LEU A 93 4.74 -9.07 78.39
N HIS A 94 3.95 -10.17 78.32
CA HIS A 94 3.99 -11.62 78.67
C HIS A 94 2.95 -12.39 77.76
N SER A 95 2.57 -13.70 77.78
CA SER A 95 2.89 -15.00 78.45
C SER A 95 2.24 -16.19 77.64
N THR A 96 2.39 -17.47 78.05
CA THR A 96 1.72 -18.71 77.52
C THR A 96 1.51 -19.77 78.63
N PRO A 97 0.67 -20.86 78.51
CA PRO A 97 0.97 -22.19 77.86
C PRO A 97 -0.32 -22.87 77.27
N GLU A 98 -0.61 -24.20 77.12
CA GLU A 98 0.04 -25.50 76.71
C GLU A 98 -1.05 -26.27 75.88
N PRO A 99 -0.74 -27.14 74.90
CA PRO A 99 -1.72 -27.89 74.08
C PRO A 99 -1.61 -29.43 74.22
N ARG A 100 -2.32 -30.22 73.37
CA ARG A 100 -1.94 -31.59 72.90
C ARG A 100 -2.78 -32.06 71.69
N ARG A 101 -2.16 -32.39 70.54
CA ARG A 101 -1.81 -33.73 69.98
C ARG A 101 -3.02 -34.61 69.54
N GLN A 102 -3.32 -34.81 68.24
CA GLN A 102 -2.68 -35.68 67.19
C GLN A 102 -3.33 -37.11 67.09
N PRO A 103 -3.22 -37.89 65.98
CA PRO A 103 -3.26 -37.56 64.52
C PRO A 103 -3.95 -38.65 63.60
N ALA A 104 -3.89 -38.45 62.26
CA ALA A 104 -3.79 -39.44 61.15
C ALA A 104 -5.06 -40.08 60.44
N PRO A 105 -4.93 -40.60 59.17
CA PRO A 105 -6.01 -41.00 58.22
C PRO A 105 -5.80 -42.44 57.64
N PRO A 106 -6.05 -42.87 56.35
CA PRO A 106 -6.92 -42.45 55.21
C PRO A 106 -7.68 -43.65 54.50
N SER A 107 -8.12 -43.47 53.23
CA SER A 107 -8.41 -44.52 52.19
C SER A 107 -9.75 -45.30 52.28
N ARG A 108 -10.24 -46.10 51.30
CA ARG A 108 -10.33 -46.03 49.80
C ARG A 108 -11.45 -47.04 49.35
N TRP A 109 -11.83 -47.01 48.07
CA TRP A 109 -12.82 -47.90 47.39
C TRP A 109 -12.77 -49.39 47.80
N THR A 110 -13.95 -50.03 47.86
CA THR A 110 -14.12 -51.48 48.14
C THR A 110 -14.50 -52.30 46.89
N THR A 111 -14.08 -53.57 46.86
CA THR A 111 -14.31 -54.54 45.77
C THR A 111 -14.62 -55.93 46.31
N HIS A 112 -15.69 -56.58 45.83
CA HIS A 112 -16.11 -57.96 46.16
C HIS A 112 -16.40 -58.24 47.66
N GLY A 113 -17.14 -59.30 48.05
CA GLY A 113 -17.98 -60.22 47.27
C GLY A 113 -18.20 -61.56 48.01
N LYS A 114 -19.46 -62.02 48.12
CA LYS A 114 -19.96 -63.13 48.99
C LYS A 114 -19.92 -62.72 50.49
N HIS A 115 -20.85 -63.14 51.36
CA HIS A 115 -21.52 -64.44 51.47
C HIS A 115 -23.03 -64.39 51.77
N ASP A 116 -23.67 -65.50 51.41
CA ASP A 116 -24.82 -66.21 52.01
C ASP A 116 -26.19 -65.55 52.33
N ASN A 117 -27.20 -66.22 51.76
CA ASN A 117 -28.62 -66.29 52.12
C ASN A 117 -28.80 -66.91 53.55
N PRO A 118 -29.98 -66.88 54.23
CA PRO A 118 -31.30 -67.09 53.61
C PRO A 118 -32.52 -66.38 54.24
N LEU A 119 -33.71 -66.76 53.74
CA LEU A 119 -35.06 -66.69 54.33
C LEU A 119 -35.98 -65.47 54.04
N ARG A 120 -37.01 -65.80 53.23
CA ARG A 120 -38.40 -65.29 53.15
C ARG A 120 -39.14 -65.43 54.52
N PRO A 121 -40.40 -64.92 54.74
CA PRO A 121 -41.45 -64.53 53.77
C PRO A 121 -42.15 -63.15 54.06
N ALA A 122 -42.87 -62.52 53.12
CA ALA A 122 -44.34 -62.47 52.90
C ALA A 122 -45.20 -61.83 54.05
N ILE A 123 -46.47 -61.39 53.91
CA ILE A 123 -47.51 -61.58 52.87
C ILE A 123 -48.65 -60.51 52.96
N MET A 124 -49.47 -60.37 51.90
CA MET A 124 -50.85 -59.82 51.83
C MET A 124 -51.20 -58.32 52.09
N ALA A 125 -52.21 -57.89 51.32
CA ALA A 125 -53.15 -56.78 51.55
C ALA A 125 -54.58 -57.41 51.60
N PRO A 126 -55.71 -56.80 51.17
CA PRO A 126 -56.22 -55.42 51.19
C PRO A 126 -57.61 -55.35 51.89
N LYS A 127 -58.37 -54.23 51.73
CA LYS A 127 -59.87 -54.05 51.73
C LYS A 127 -60.36 -52.87 52.61
N LYS A 128 -61.50 -52.20 52.35
CA LYS A 128 -62.29 -51.92 51.11
C LYS A 128 -63.46 -50.95 51.44
N THR A 129 -63.77 -49.99 50.55
CA THR A 129 -65.07 -49.23 50.50
C THR A 129 -65.41 -48.36 51.76
N GLN A 130 -66.40 -47.45 51.79
CA GLN A 130 -67.58 -47.21 50.93
C GLN A 130 -68.04 -45.71 50.92
N GLN A 131 -68.90 -45.37 49.95
CA GLN A 131 -69.96 -44.33 49.82
C GLN A 131 -70.21 -43.27 50.95
N GLN A 132 -70.83 -42.09 50.73
CA GLN A 132 -71.21 -41.23 49.56
C GLN A 132 -71.96 -39.98 50.11
N GLN A 133 -72.18 -38.92 49.30
CA GLN A 133 -73.02 -37.72 49.60
C GLN A 133 -72.49 -36.74 50.70
N ALA A 134 -72.99 -35.50 50.84
CA ALA A 134 -73.37 -34.46 49.86
C ALA A 134 -73.62 -33.10 50.57
N ASN A 135 -73.29 -31.99 49.90
CA ASN A 135 -73.69 -30.60 50.22
C ASN A 135 -73.25 -30.01 51.59
N GLY A 136 -73.31 -28.68 51.70
CA GLY A 136 -73.13 -27.88 52.92
C GLY A 136 -73.49 -26.42 52.65
N TYR A 137 -73.50 -25.55 53.68
CA TYR A 137 -73.45 -24.08 53.52
C TYR A 137 -73.11 -23.36 54.85
N ALA A 138 -72.28 -22.32 54.74
CA ALA A 138 -72.08 -21.15 55.63
C ALA A 138 -72.25 -21.22 57.17
N SER A 139 -71.18 -20.87 57.90
CA SER A 139 -71.11 -19.63 58.71
C SER A 139 -69.69 -19.34 59.27
N ASN A 140 -69.39 -18.06 59.49
CA ASN A 140 -68.10 -17.50 59.95
C ASN A 140 -68.10 -17.31 61.51
N PRO A 141 -67.00 -16.86 62.19
CA PRO A 141 -65.66 -16.49 61.71
C PRO A 141 -64.47 -17.15 62.45
N VAL A 142 -63.24 -16.89 61.98
CA VAL A 142 -61.97 -17.21 62.68
C VAL A 142 -61.07 -15.94 62.73
N PRO A 143 -60.31 -15.67 63.80
CA PRO A 143 -59.42 -14.50 63.90
C PRO A 143 -58.25 -14.51 62.90
N VAL A 144 -57.67 -13.33 62.66
CA VAL A 144 -56.55 -13.13 61.74
C VAL A 144 -55.22 -13.53 62.39
N GLU A 145 -54.51 -14.47 61.78
CA GLU A 145 -53.09 -14.72 62.04
C GLU A 145 -52.27 -14.40 60.77
N MET A 146 -51.32 -13.48 60.88
CA MET A 146 -50.56 -12.95 59.73
C MET A 146 -49.44 -13.91 59.30
N THR A 147 -49.79 -14.95 58.54
CA THR A 147 -48.82 -15.82 57.88
C THR A 147 -48.17 -15.09 56.69
N GLN A 148 -46.87 -14.79 56.80
CA GLN A 148 -46.06 -14.28 55.69
C GLN A 148 -45.84 -15.38 54.64
N SER A 149 -46.77 -15.49 53.68
CA SER A 149 -46.57 -16.27 52.46
C SER A 149 -45.54 -15.58 51.57
N SER A 150 -44.25 -15.85 51.81
CA SER A 150 -43.22 -15.56 50.81
C SER A 150 -43.52 -16.36 49.54
N PRO A 151 -43.88 -15.75 48.40
CA PRO A 151 -43.98 -16.49 47.17
C PRO A 151 -42.57 -16.97 46.82
N SER A 152 -42.39 -18.29 46.72
CA SER A 152 -41.16 -18.86 46.18
C SER A 152 -41.02 -18.35 44.74
N LYS A 153 -40.12 -17.38 44.53
CA LYS A 153 -39.79 -16.91 43.19
C LYS A 153 -39.48 -18.15 42.35
N PRO A 154 -40.14 -18.34 41.18
CA PRO A 154 -39.77 -19.45 40.31
C PRO A 154 -38.26 -19.34 40.05
N PRO A 155 -37.50 -20.45 40.15
CA PRO A 155 -36.06 -20.37 40.05
C PRO A 155 -35.70 -19.69 38.74
N TYR A 156 -35.00 -18.54 38.85
CA TYR A 156 -34.62 -17.76 37.67
C TYR A 156 -34.01 -18.73 36.66
N PRO A 157 -34.49 -18.77 35.39
CA PRO A 157 -33.92 -19.67 34.40
C PRO A 157 -32.41 -19.48 34.36
N LYS A 158 -31.65 -20.56 34.27
CA LYS A 158 -30.19 -20.50 34.11
C LYS A 158 -29.86 -20.00 32.71
N TYR A 159 -30.13 -18.72 32.46
CA TYR A 159 -29.64 -17.96 31.34
C TYR A 159 -28.12 -18.04 31.36
N ASN A 160 -27.56 -18.54 30.28
CA ASN A 160 -26.15 -18.44 29.94
C ASN A 160 -26.07 -17.90 28.51
N TYR A 161 -24.86 -17.52 28.06
CA TYR A 161 -24.63 -17.09 26.68
C TYR A 161 -24.77 -18.22 25.63
N ALA A 162 -25.32 -19.40 25.98
CA ALA A 162 -25.69 -20.39 24.97
C ALA A 162 -26.96 -19.90 24.26
N SER A 163 -26.84 -19.49 23.00
CA SER A 163 -27.99 -18.98 22.26
C SER A 163 -29.01 -20.09 22.04
N ARG A 164 -30.29 -19.77 22.22
CA ARG A 164 -31.38 -20.77 22.08
C ARG A 164 -31.39 -21.36 20.65
N GLY A 165 -31.84 -22.61 20.54
CA GLY A 165 -31.97 -23.32 19.26
C GLY A 165 -30.68 -23.53 18.44
N VAL A 166 -29.49 -23.55 19.06
CA VAL A 166 -28.27 -24.02 18.38
C VAL A 166 -28.28 -25.55 18.29
N THR A 167 -27.83 -26.09 17.16
CA THR A 167 -27.48 -27.50 16.99
C THR A 167 -25.96 -27.66 16.86
N ASP A 168 -25.41 -28.78 17.34
CA ASP A 168 -23.96 -29.07 17.30
C ASP A 168 -23.53 -29.48 15.87
N ASN A 169 -23.44 -28.49 14.98
CA ASN A 169 -23.12 -28.64 13.55
C ASN A 169 -21.60 -28.84 13.33
N ASN A 170 -20.97 -29.74 14.09
CA ASN A 170 -19.56 -30.02 14.01
C ASN A 170 -19.23 -30.83 12.73
N LEU A 171 -18.32 -30.31 11.89
CA LEU A 171 -17.91 -30.95 10.64
C LEU A 171 -17.23 -32.31 10.81
N LEU A 172 -16.75 -32.64 12.02
CA LEU A 172 -16.26 -33.98 12.33
C LEU A 172 -17.37 -35.05 12.37
N ASN A 173 -18.64 -34.64 12.42
CA ASN A 173 -19.83 -35.51 12.51
C ASN A 173 -20.67 -35.51 11.21
N LEU A 174 -20.07 -35.19 10.06
CA LEU A 174 -20.76 -35.20 8.75
C LEU A 174 -21.26 -36.60 8.38
N GLN A 175 -22.45 -36.68 7.79
CA GLN A 175 -23.07 -37.94 7.37
C GLN A 175 -22.42 -38.48 6.08
N SER A 176 -22.54 -39.78 5.82
CA SER A 176 -22.02 -40.39 4.58
C SER A 176 -22.60 -39.75 3.31
N SER A 177 -23.85 -39.27 3.38
CA SER A 177 -24.52 -38.48 2.35
C SER A 177 -23.89 -37.10 2.13
N ASP A 178 -23.41 -36.44 3.20
CA ASP A 178 -22.67 -35.18 3.10
C ASP A 178 -21.31 -35.40 2.42
N TRP A 179 -20.59 -36.46 2.78
CA TRP A 179 -19.32 -36.83 2.17
C TRP A 179 -19.48 -37.20 0.68
N GLN A 180 -20.53 -37.92 0.33
CA GLN A 180 -20.87 -38.24 -1.08
C GLN A 180 -21.20 -36.98 -1.88
N ALA A 181 -22.01 -36.05 -1.33
CA ALA A 181 -22.32 -34.78 -1.98
C ALA A 181 -21.06 -33.91 -2.16
N LEU A 182 -20.24 -33.78 -1.11
CA LEU A 182 -18.99 -33.04 -1.10
C LEU A 182 -17.98 -33.58 -2.12
N GLY A 183 -17.77 -34.90 -2.16
CA GLY A 183 -16.90 -35.55 -3.14
C GLY A 183 -17.41 -35.34 -4.57
N THR A 184 -18.70 -35.59 -4.82
CA THR A 184 -19.32 -35.42 -6.14
C THR A 184 -19.17 -33.99 -6.65
N ILE A 185 -19.49 -32.98 -5.83
CA ILE A 185 -19.43 -31.58 -6.26
C ILE A 185 -18.00 -31.07 -6.43
N THR A 186 -17.04 -31.61 -5.67
CA THR A 186 -15.61 -31.31 -5.85
C THR A 186 -15.07 -31.91 -7.16
N VAL A 187 -15.51 -33.11 -7.57
CA VAL A 187 -15.16 -33.69 -8.88
C VAL A 187 -15.74 -32.86 -10.03
N VAL A 188 -16.99 -32.40 -9.91
CA VAL A 188 -17.60 -31.50 -10.92
C VAL A 188 -16.86 -30.15 -10.96
N ALA A 189 -16.50 -29.57 -9.80
CA ALA A 189 -15.70 -28.36 -9.73
C ALA A 189 -14.33 -28.52 -10.40
N LEU A 190 -13.64 -29.64 -10.15
CA LEU A 190 -12.35 -29.97 -10.77
C LEU A 190 -12.48 -30.03 -12.29
N PHE A 191 -13.51 -30.69 -12.82
CA PHE A 191 -13.75 -30.72 -14.27
C PHE A 191 -14.02 -29.31 -14.83
N VAL A 192 -14.92 -28.53 -14.22
CA VAL A 192 -15.32 -27.19 -14.71
C VAL A 192 -14.15 -26.20 -14.66
N ARG A 193 -13.38 -26.14 -13.56
CA ARG A 193 -12.31 -25.15 -13.37
C ARG A 193 -11.01 -25.51 -14.12
N LEU A 194 -10.70 -26.80 -14.33
CA LEU A 194 -9.51 -27.23 -15.07
C LEU A 194 -9.75 -27.42 -16.58
N PHE A 195 -10.98 -27.26 -17.08
CA PHE A 195 -11.31 -27.54 -18.48
C PHE A 195 -10.46 -26.71 -19.46
N ARG A 196 -9.60 -27.42 -20.21
CA ARG A 196 -8.66 -26.86 -21.21
C ARG A 196 -7.78 -25.75 -20.65
N ILE A 197 -7.32 -25.84 -19.39
CA ILE A 197 -6.49 -24.82 -18.70
C ILE A 197 -5.23 -24.36 -19.51
N TYR A 198 -4.71 -25.23 -20.39
CA TYR A 198 -3.62 -24.93 -21.32
C TYR A 198 -3.99 -23.99 -22.50
N GLN A 199 -5.27 -23.67 -22.71
CA GLN A 199 -5.72 -22.69 -23.71
C GLN A 199 -6.05 -21.35 -23.03
N PRO A 200 -5.75 -20.18 -23.63
CA PRO A 200 -4.84 -20.00 -24.76
C PRO A 200 -3.38 -20.26 -24.32
N PRO A 201 -2.49 -20.62 -25.25
CA PRO A 201 -1.06 -20.82 -24.95
C PRO A 201 -0.27 -19.51 -24.80
N SER A 202 -0.97 -18.38 -24.61
CA SER A 202 -0.41 -17.03 -24.60
C SER A 202 -0.72 -16.30 -23.30
N VAL A 203 0.01 -15.20 -23.05
CA VAL A 203 -0.21 -14.23 -21.97
C VAL A 203 -1.61 -13.61 -22.09
N VAL A 204 -2.29 -13.47 -20.95
CA VAL A 204 -3.62 -12.84 -20.79
C VAL A 204 -3.50 -11.57 -19.92
N PHE A 205 -4.52 -10.71 -19.92
CA PHE A 205 -4.64 -9.57 -18.98
C PHE A 205 -4.28 -9.96 -17.54
N ASP A 206 -3.56 -9.07 -16.86
CA ASP A 206 -2.94 -9.24 -15.53
C ASP A 206 -1.94 -10.40 -15.34
N GLU A 207 -1.90 -11.43 -16.21
CA GLU A 207 -0.78 -12.37 -16.25
C GLU A 207 0.53 -11.65 -16.64
N VAL A 208 0.43 -10.55 -17.39
CA VAL A 208 1.53 -9.60 -17.65
C VAL A 208 2.20 -9.13 -16.35
N HIS A 209 1.40 -8.78 -15.34
CA HIS A 209 1.87 -8.29 -14.05
C HIS A 209 2.36 -9.43 -13.16
N PHE A 210 1.50 -10.43 -12.90
CA PHE A 210 1.80 -11.46 -11.91
C PHE A 210 2.84 -12.49 -12.38
N GLY A 211 2.91 -12.77 -13.68
CA GLY A 211 4.02 -13.55 -14.27
C GLY A 211 5.33 -12.75 -14.31
N GLY A 212 5.26 -11.44 -14.60
CA GLY A 212 6.39 -10.52 -14.49
C GLY A 212 6.97 -10.51 -13.06
N PHE A 213 6.12 -10.38 -12.04
CA PHE A 213 6.54 -10.43 -10.64
C PHE A 213 7.14 -11.80 -10.24
N ALA A 214 6.59 -12.93 -10.72
CA ALA A 214 7.18 -14.24 -10.48
C ALA A 214 8.60 -14.36 -11.07
N SER A 215 8.80 -13.80 -12.28
CA SER A 215 10.11 -13.72 -12.93
C SER A 215 11.10 -12.86 -12.13
N LYS A 216 10.63 -11.74 -11.56
CA LYS A 216 11.44 -10.87 -10.69
C LYS A 216 11.83 -11.56 -9.38
N TYR A 217 10.92 -12.32 -8.74
CA TYR A 217 11.27 -13.14 -7.56
C TYR A 217 12.30 -14.22 -7.86
N ILE A 218 12.18 -14.97 -8.96
CA ILE A 218 13.15 -16.02 -9.33
C ILE A 218 14.54 -15.43 -9.58
N LYS A 219 14.61 -14.22 -10.18
CA LYS A 219 15.85 -13.45 -10.36
C LYS A 219 16.30 -12.67 -9.12
N GLY A 220 15.54 -12.74 -8.02
CA GLY A 220 15.75 -11.98 -6.79
C GLY A 220 15.73 -10.46 -6.97
N LYS A 221 15.20 -9.94 -8.09
CA LYS A 221 15.18 -8.51 -8.42
C LYS A 221 14.06 -7.80 -7.68
N PHE A 222 14.41 -6.81 -6.86
CA PHE A 222 13.46 -6.01 -6.11
C PHE A 222 12.49 -5.27 -7.04
N PHE A 223 11.23 -5.25 -6.63
CA PHE A 223 10.15 -4.55 -7.30
C PHE A 223 9.17 -4.02 -6.26
N MET A 224 8.46 -2.95 -6.62
CA MET A 224 7.38 -2.38 -5.84
C MET A 224 6.06 -2.74 -6.51
N ASP A 225 5.05 -3.07 -5.72
CA ASP A 225 3.68 -3.38 -6.13
C ASP A 225 2.74 -2.99 -4.98
N VAL A 226 1.54 -2.49 -5.30
CA VAL A 226 0.53 -2.04 -4.35
C VAL A 226 -0.10 -3.18 -3.55
N HIS A 227 0.09 -4.43 -3.97
CA HIS A 227 -0.48 -5.60 -3.30
C HIS A 227 0.54 -6.33 -2.39
N PRO A 228 0.13 -6.80 -1.20
CA PRO A 228 0.95 -7.68 -0.36
C PRO A 228 1.44 -8.98 -1.07
N PRO A 229 2.50 -9.63 -0.55
CA PRO A 229 3.32 -10.53 -1.37
C PRO A 229 2.80 -11.97 -1.51
N LEU A 230 1.89 -12.48 -0.66
CA LEU A 230 1.61 -13.92 -0.53
C LEU A 230 1.19 -14.57 -1.85
N ALA A 231 0.19 -14.03 -2.56
CA ALA A 231 -0.28 -14.66 -3.80
C ALA A 231 0.81 -14.68 -4.88
N LYS A 232 1.63 -13.63 -4.96
CA LYS A 232 2.76 -13.56 -5.90
C LYS A 232 3.85 -14.56 -5.52
N LEU A 233 4.15 -14.73 -4.22
CA LEU A 233 5.07 -15.76 -3.71
C LEU A 233 4.55 -17.17 -4.00
N LEU A 234 3.25 -17.44 -3.85
CA LEU A 234 2.64 -18.73 -4.18
C LEU A 234 2.70 -19.02 -5.69
N ILE A 235 2.38 -18.04 -6.55
CA ILE A 235 2.51 -18.14 -8.01
C ILE A 235 3.97 -18.40 -8.41
N THR A 236 4.91 -17.71 -7.77
CA THR A 236 6.35 -17.92 -7.94
C THR A 236 6.73 -19.35 -7.57
N LEU A 237 6.29 -19.85 -6.42
CA LEU A 237 6.54 -21.21 -5.95
C LEU A 237 5.99 -22.26 -6.94
N ALA A 238 4.79 -22.07 -7.47
CA ALA A 238 4.21 -22.95 -8.48
C ALA A 238 5.00 -22.95 -9.80
N GLY A 239 5.48 -21.79 -10.26
CA GLY A 239 6.35 -21.69 -11.43
C GLY A 239 7.72 -22.33 -11.20
N TRP A 240 8.36 -22.06 -10.06
CA TRP A 240 9.68 -22.57 -9.68
C TRP A 240 9.68 -24.10 -9.51
N LEU A 241 8.68 -24.66 -8.82
CA LEU A 241 8.49 -26.12 -8.71
C LEU A 241 8.23 -26.80 -10.06
N ALA A 242 7.72 -26.05 -11.05
CA ALA A 242 7.53 -26.51 -12.42
C ALA A 242 8.72 -26.20 -13.35
N GLY A 243 9.86 -25.73 -12.80
CA GLY A 243 11.09 -25.49 -13.56
C GLY A 243 11.19 -24.14 -14.27
N PHE A 244 10.39 -23.13 -13.88
CA PHE A 244 10.52 -21.79 -14.46
C PHE A 244 11.82 -21.09 -14.01
N ASP A 245 12.54 -20.51 -14.97
CA ASP A 245 13.84 -19.84 -14.78
C ASP A 245 13.73 -18.29 -14.67
N GLY A 246 12.54 -17.73 -14.86
CA GLY A 246 12.31 -16.28 -14.85
C GLY A 246 12.82 -15.55 -16.09
N ASN A 247 13.18 -16.23 -17.19
CA ASN A 247 13.75 -15.59 -18.39
C ASN A 247 12.74 -15.09 -19.42
N PHE A 248 11.48 -15.52 -19.35
CA PHE A 248 10.41 -14.97 -20.18
C PHE A 248 10.02 -13.55 -19.76
N ASP A 249 9.79 -12.68 -20.74
CA ASP A 249 9.41 -11.28 -20.54
C ASP A 249 7.91 -11.07 -20.80
N PHE A 250 7.15 -10.89 -19.72
CA PHE A 250 5.68 -10.93 -19.68
C PHE A 250 4.97 -9.65 -20.18
N LYS A 251 5.66 -8.64 -20.72
CA LYS A 251 5.09 -7.33 -21.10
C LYS A 251 3.76 -7.39 -21.88
N ASP A 252 3.68 -8.27 -22.88
CA ASP A 252 2.70 -8.12 -23.97
C ASP A 252 1.58 -9.16 -23.88
N ILE A 253 0.32 -8.72 -23.88
CA ILE A 253 -0.85 -9.61 -23.96
C ILE A 253 -0.87 -10.30 -25.34
N GLY A 254 -1.11 -11.62 -25.37
CA GLY A 254 -1.11 -12.41 -26.61
C GLY A 254 0.24 -12.99 -27.01
N LYS A 255 1.32 -12.67 -26.31
CA LYS A 255 2.66 -13.28 -26.47
C LYS A 255 2.64 -14.77 -26.12
N ASP A 256 3.29 -15.60 -26.92
CA ASP A 256 3.25 -17.06 -26.77
C ASP A 256 4.15 -17.59 -25.63
N TYR A 257 3.72 -18.69 -25.00
CA TYR A 257 4.45 -19.39 -23.93
C TYR A 257 5.16 -20.68 -24.38
N LEU A 258 4.87 -21.21 -25.57
CA LEU A 258 5.35 -22.49 -26.06
C LEU A 258 6.79 -22.40 -26.59
N GLU A 259 7.11 -21.39 -27.42
CA GLU A 259 8.48 -21.19 -27.93
C GLU A 259 9.50 -21.03 -26.78
N PRO A 260 9.24 -20.21 -25.74
CA PRO A 260 10.14 -20.04 -24.59
C PRO A 260 9.96 -21.11 -23.51
N ARG A 261 9.06 -22.09 -23.72
CA ARG A 261 8.78 -23.23 -22.83
C ARG A 261 8.40 -22.85 -21.39
N VAL A 262 7.66 -21.76 -21.22
CA VAL A 262 7.20 -21.32 -19.89
C VAL A 262 6.23 -22.35 -19.31
N PRO A 263 6.34 -22.78 -18.03
CA PRO A 263 5.40 -23.72 -17.41
C PRO A 263 4.09 -23.03 -16.98
N TYR A 264 3.51 -22.20 -17.85
CA TYR A 264 2.30 -21.39 -17.57
C TYR A 264 1.12 -22.26 -17.11
N VAL A 265 1.01 -23.50 -17.60
CA VAL A 265 -0.03 -24.45 -17.19
C VAL A 265 0.05 -24.76 -15.70
N ALA A 266 1.25 -24.93 -15.13
CA ALA A 266 1.45 -25.17 -13.70
C ALA A 266 1.22 -23.88 -12.88
N MET A 267 1.60 -22.72 -13.43
CA MET A 267 1.33 -21.41 -12.81
C MET A 267 -0.18 -21.11 -12.74
N ARG A 268 -0.96 -21.45 -13.78
CA ARG A 268 -2.43 -21.37 -13.80
C ARG A 268 -3.10 -22.44 -12.92
N LEU A 269 -2.48 -23.61 -12.78
CA LEU A 269 -3.03 -24.71 -11.97
C LEU A 269 -3.18 -24.33 -10.49
N LEU A 270 -2.31 -23.47 -9.94
CA LEU A 270 -2.44 -22.98 -8.56
C LEU A 270 -3.74 -22.15 -8.35
N PRO A 271 -3.97 -21.01 -9.04
CA PRO A 271 -5.24 -20.30 -8.99
C PRO A 271 -6.46 -21.18 -9.28
N ALA A 272 -6.32 -22.16 -10.19
CA ALA A 272 -7.42 -23.06 -10.52
C ALA A 272 -7.72 -24.04 -9.39
N ILE A 273 -6.71 -24.58 -8.69
CA ILE A 273 -6.88 -25.38 -7.46
C ILE A 273 -7.49 -24.51 -6.34
N CYS A 274 -7.06 -23.25 -6.16
CA CYS A 274 -7.72 -22.32 -5.23
C CYS A 274 -9.22 -22.14 -5.57
N GLY A 275 -9.53 -22.00 -6.86
CA GLY A 275 -10.90 -21.96 -7.38
C GLY A 275 -11.69 -23.24 -7.10
N VAL A 276 -11.11 -24.42 -7.34
CA VAL A 276 -11.73 -25.71 -7.01
C VAL A 276 -11.99 -25.83 -5.50
N LEU A 277 -11.03 -25.47 -4.65
CA LEU A 277 -11.13 -25.54 -3.19
C LEU A 277 -12.17 -24.57 -2.60
N SER A 278 -12.55 -23.50 -3.32
CA SER A 278 -13.60 -22.58 -2.86
C SER A 278 -14.99 -23.26 -2.79
N VAL A 279 -15.22 -24.28 -3.63
CA VAL A 279 -16.48 -25.04 -3.71
C VAL A 279 -16.73 -25.94 -2.48
N PRO A 280 -15.79 -26.85 -2.08
CA PRO A 280 -15.95 -27.61 -0.85
C PRO A 280 -15.92 -26.72 0.38
N CYS A 281 -15.18 -25.60 0.38
CA CYS A 281 -15.28 -24.61 1.46
C CYS A 281 -16.70 -24.06 1.58
N MET A 282 -17.34 -23.62 0.48
CA MET A 282 -18.73 -23.14 0.50
C MET A 282 -19.71 -24.22 1.00
N PHE A 283 -19.58 -25.46 0.53
CA PHE A 283 -20.40 -26.59 1.01
C PHE A 283 -20.25 -26.76 2.53
N LEU A 284 -19.02 -26.82 3.03
CA LEU A 284 -18.73 -27.02 4.44
C LEU A 284 -19.19 -25.84 5.29
N THR A 285 -19.07 -24.60 4.82
CA THR A 285 -19.59 -23.40 5.51
C THR A 285 -21.11 -23.47 5.65
N LEU A 286 -21.82 -23.86 4.59
CA LEU A 286 -23.28 -24.02 4.65
C LEU A 286 -23.70 -25.19 5.54
N ARG A 287 -22.96 -26.31 5.57
CA ARG A 287 -23.22 -27.40 6.54
C ARG A 287 -22.93 -26.98 7.98
N ALA A 288 -21.88 -26.19 8.22
CA ALA A 288 -21.59 -25.60 9.52
C ALA A 288 -22.71 -24.65 9.96
N ALA A 289 -23.20 -23.76 9.08
CA ALA A 289 -24.36 -22.88 9.32
C ALA A 289 -25.71 -23.64 9.46
N GLY A 290 -25.71 -24.98 9.48
CA GLY A 290 -26.90 -25.79 9.72
C GLY A 290 -27.79 -26.01 8.50
N CYS A 291 -27.39 -25.57 7.30
CA CYS A 291 -28.13 -25.86 6.08
C CYS A 291 -28.13 -27.37 5.79
N ARG A 292 -29.25 -27.86 5.24
CA ARG A 292 -29.40 -29.27 4.82
C ARG A 292 -28.42 -29.60 3.68
N THR A 293 -28.04 -30.87 3.55
CA THR A 293 -27.12 -31.38 2.50
C THR A 293 -27.46 -30.87 1.10
N LEU A 294 -28.74 -30.91 0.70
CA LEU A 294 -29.19 -30.40 -0.60
C LEU A 294 -29.02 -28.88 -0.75
N THR A 295 -29.26 -28.10 0.31
CA THR A 295 -29.08 -26.64 0.32
C THR A 295 -27.60 -26.26 0.26
N ALA A 296 -26.74 -26.99 0.98
CA ALA A 296 -25.29 -26.82 0.90
C ALA A 296 -24.73 -27.21 -0.48
N ALA A 297 -25.23 -28.31 -1.06
CA ALA A 297 -24.89 -28.73 -2.42
C ALA A 297 -25.34 -27.70 -3.46
N LEU A 298 -26.55 -27.12 -3.33
CA LEU A 298 -27.03 -26.06 -4.21
C LEU A 298 -26.16 -24.80 -4.10
N GLY A 299 -25.86 -24.32 -2.90
CA GLY A 299 -25.00 -23.14 -2.70
C GLY A 299 -23.60 -23.34 -3.26
N ALA A 300 -23.01 -24.52 -3.06
CA ALA A 300 -21.73 -24.87 -3.68
C ALA A 300 -21.84 -25.01 -5.22
N ALA A 301 -22.96 -25.49 -5.76
CA ALA A 301 -23.18 -25.60 -7.21
C ALA A 301 -23.29 -24.23 -7.88
N LEU A 302 -23.86 -23.23 -7.21
CA LEU A 302 -23.84 -21.84 -7.68
C LEU A 302 -22.39 -21.35 -7.83
N ILE A 303 -21.50 -21.66 -6.88
CA ILE A 303 -20.06 -21.33 -6.98
C ILE A 303 -19.34 -22.14 -8.07
N VAL A 304 -19.76 -23.37 -8.39
CA VAL A 304 -19.23 -24.13 -9.52
C VAL A 304 -19.55 -23.43 -10.85
N PHE A 305 -20.80 -23.02 -11.04
CA PHE A 305 -21.33 -22.47 -12.30
C PHE A 305 -21.35 -20.93 -12.37
N GLU A 306 -20.59 -20.26 -11.51
CA GLU A 306 -20.39 -18.81 -11.54
C GLU A 306 -19.22 -18.44 -12.46
N ASN A 307 -19.55 -18.00 -13.67
CA ASN A 307 -18.62 -17.67 -14.76
C ASN A 307 -17.50 -16.68 -14.35
N GLY A 308 -17.80 -15.68 -13.52
CA GLY A 308 -16.81 -14.71 -13.06
C GLY A 308 -15.72 -15.37 -12.20
N LEU A 309 -16.12 -16.26 -11.30
CA LEU A 309 -15.19 -17.03 -10.46
C LEU A 309 -14.47 -18.11 -11.25
N VAL A 310 -15.09 -18.72 -12.27
CA VAL A 310 -14.42 -19.64 -13.20
C VAL A 310 -13.28 -18.91 -13.90
N THR A 311 -13.56 -17.79 -14.58
CA THR A 311 -12.58 -16.99 -15.32
C THR A 311 -11.42 -16.50 -14.43
N GLN A 312 -11.73 -15.94 -13.25
CA GLN A 312 -10.72 -15.49 -12.27
C GLN A 312 -9.83 -16.61 -11.71
N SER A 313 -10.31 -17.87 -11.71
CA SER A 313 -9.51 -19.03 -11.28
C SER A 313 -8.70 -19.68 -12.38
N ARG A 314 -8.90 -19.29 -13.64
CA ARG A 314 -8.37 -20.02 -14.79
C ARG A 314 -6.98 -19.55 -15.24
N LEU A 315 -6.51 -18.44 -14.67
CA LEU A 315 -5.40 -17.62 -15.15
C LEU A 315 -4.41 -17.32 -14.00
N ILE A 316 -3.22 -16.80 -14.32
CA ILE A 316 -2.18 -16.46 -13.34
C ILE A 316 -2.56 -15.15 -12.60
N LEU A 317 -3.59 -15.22 -11.75
CA LEU A 317 -4.22 -14.07 -11.07
C LEU A 317 -4.26 -14.26 -9.55
N LEU A 318 -4.11 -13.16 -8.79
CA LEU A 318 -4.11 -13.21 -7.32
C LEU A 318 -5.49 -13.24 -6.66
N ASP A 319 -6.56 -12.95 -7.40
CA ASP A 319 -7.91 -12.90 -6.81
C ASP A 319 -8.42 -14.29 -6.40
N SER A 320 -7.93 -15.38 -7.00
CA SER A 320 -8.33 -16.74 -6.59
C SER A 320 -7.67 -17.21 -5.28
N PRO A 321 -6.37 -16.98 -5.04
CA PRO A 321 -5.79 -17.01 -3.69
C PRO A 321 -6.55 -16.15 -2.68
N LEU A 322 -6.98 -14.93 -3.04
CA LEU A 322 -7.78 -14.08 -2.16
C LEU A 322 -9.14 -14.70 -1.81
N VAL A 323 -9.86 -15.21 -2.82
CA VAL A 323 -11.18 -15.85 -2.64
C VAL A 323 -11.08 -17.11 -1.78
N ILE A 324 -10.07 -17.97 -1.94
CA ILE A 324 -9.95 -19.17 -1.10
C ILE A 324 -9.61 -18.83 0.35
N PHE A 325 -8.69 -17.90 0.64
CA PHE A 325 -8.42 -17.51 2.03
C PHE A 325 -9.62 -16.79 2.67
N THR A 326 -10.40 -16.04 1.89
CA THR A 326 -11.68 -15.45 2.35
C THR A 326 -12.70 -16.54 2.67
N ALA A 327 -12.87 -17.54 1.79
CA ALA A 327 -13.79 -18.67 2.00
C ALA A 327 -13.37 -19.57 3.18
N MET A 328 -12.07 -19.80 3.36
CA MET A 328 -11.52 -20.52 4.52
C MET A 328 -11.70 -19.73 5.82
N THR A 329 -11.56 -18.40 5.78
CA THR A 329 -11.86 -17.52 6.93
C THR A 329 -13.33 -17.61 7.33
N ALA A 330 -14.25 -17.56 6.35
CA ALA A 330 -15.67 -17.71 6.62
C ALA A 330 -16.00 -19.09 7.20
N LEU A 331 -15.46 -20.16 6.60
CA LEU A 331 -15.59 -21.54 7.09
C LEU A 331 -15.12 -21.68 8.54
N SER A 332 -13.90 -21.22 8.85
CA SER A 332 -13.32 -21.34 10.18
C SER A 332 -14.06 -20.48 11.21
N TRP A 333 -14.54 -19.31 10.81
CA TRP A 333 -15.34 -18.42 11.67
C TRP A 333 -16.72 -19.01 11.98
N THR A 334 -17.42 -19.59 11.00
CA THR A 334 -18.68 -20.32 11.24
C THR A 334 -18.46 -21.53 12.15
N CYS A 335 -17.39 -22.31 11.93
CA CYS A 335 -17.05 -23.45 12.79
C CYS A 335 -16.70 -23.04 14.22
N PHE A 336 -16.01 -21.91 14.40
CA PHE A 336 -15.77 -21.29 15.70
C PHE A 336 -17.09 -20.84 16.36
N THR A 337 -17.93 -20.13 15.61
CA THR A 337 -19.20 -19.57 16.10
C THR A 337 -20.15 -20.68 16.54
N ASN A 338 -20.28 -21.77 15.78
CA ASN A 338 -21.01 -22.98 16.20
C ASN A 338 -20.62 -23.45 17.60
N GLN A 339 -19.32 -23.57 17.87
CA GLN A 339 -18.82 -24.04 19.16
C GLN A 339 -18.91 -22.97 20.25
N HIS A 340 -18.94 -21.69 19.90
CA HIS A 340 -19.10 -20.61 20.85
C HIS A 340 -20.56 -20.44 21.31
N GLU A 341 -21.51 -20.52 20.37
CA GLU A 341 -22.95 -20.36 20.58
C GLU A 341 -23.58 -21.55 21.34
N LEU A 342 -22.93 -22.73 21.33
CA LEU A 342 -23.20 -23.84 22.28
C LEU A 342 -22.82 -23.49 23.75
N GLY A 343 -22.20 -22.33 23.99
CA GLY A 343 -22.04 -21.72 25.30
C GLY A 343 -20.91 -22.29 26.18
N PRO A 344 -20.99 -22.08 27.52
CA PRO A 344 -19.90 -22.37 28.46
C PRO A 344 -19.33 -23.79 28.41
N LYS A 345 -20.11 -24.80 27.99
CA LYS A 345 -19.69 -26.20 27.91
C LYS A 345 -18.69 -26.46 26.78
N TYR A 346 -18.57 -25.58 25.79
CA TYR A 346 -17.73 -25.77 24.59
C TYR A 346 -16.63 -24.73 24.41
N ALA A 347 -16.78 -23.54 25.01
CA ALA A 347 -15.73 -22.52 25.05
C ALA A 347 -14.38 -23.05 25.59
N PHE A 348 -13.27 -22.58 25.02
CA PHE A 348 -11.89 -22.95 25.37
C PHE A 348 -11.49 -24.43 25.25
N LYS A 349 -12.31 -25.29 24.64
CA LYS A 349 -11.87 -26.63 24.21
C LYS A 349 -10.84 -26.53 23.07
N SER A 350 -10.08 -27.61 22.84
CA SER A 350 -9.06 -27.67 21.78
C SER A 350 -9.60 -27.32 20.39
N SER A 351 -10.83 -27.75 20.05
CA SER A 351 -11.45 -27.40 18.76
C SER A 351 -11.91 -25.94 18.69
N TRP A 352 -12.35 -25.34 19.80
CA TRP A 352 -12.69 -23.90 19.88
C TRP A 352 -11.44 -23.04 19.66
N TRP A 353 -10.31 -23.42 20.28
CA TRP A 353 -9.01 -22.79 20.04
C TRP A 353 -8.51 -23.01 18.62
N PHE A 354 -8.62 -24.22 18.07
CA PHE A 354 -8.23 -24.53 16.70
C PHE A 354 -8.96 -23.64 15.70
N TRP A 355 -10.30 -23.60 15.72
CA TRP A 355 -11.07 -22.79 14.77
C TRP A 355 -10.82 -21.28 14.94
N LEU A 356 -10.62 -20.80 16.18
CA LEU A 356 -10.28 -19.40 16.43
C LEU A 356 -8.88 -19.03 15.89
N ALA A 357 -7.87 -19.85 16.17
CA ALA A 357 -6.50 -19.64 15.68
C ALA A 357 -6.38 -19.81 14.16
N PHE A 358 -7.11 -20.78 13.59
CA PHE A 358 -7.17 -21.01 12.15
C PHE A 358 -7.89 -19.86 11.42
N THR A 359 -8.92 -19.25 12.03
CA THR A 359 -9.50 -17.99 11.54
C THR A 359 -8.47 -16.87 11.55
N GLY A 360 -7.67 -16.75 12.60
CA GLY A 360 -6.53 -15.83 12.67
C GLY A 360 -5.52 -16.00 11.54
N LEU A 361 -5.13 -17.25 11.28
CA LEU A 361 -4.22 -17.60 10.20
C LEU A 361 -4.80 -17.28 8.82
N CYS A 362 -6.07 -17.61 8.59
CA CYS A 362 -6.75 -17.32 7.32
C CYS A 362 -6.95 -15.81 7.10
N LEU A 363 -7.29 -15.04 8.14
CA LEU A 363 -7.32 -13.57 8.08
C LEU A 363 -5.96 -12.99 7.69
N GLY A 364 -4.88 -13.50 8.31
CA GLY A 364 -3.50 -13.13 7.99
C GLY A 364 -3.16 -13.43 6.53
N ALA A 365 -3.54 -14.60 6.03
CA ALA A 365 -3.35 -14.98 4.63
C ALA A 365 -4.14 -14.08 3.67
N THR A 366 -5.42 -13.82 3.94
CA THR A 366 -6.29 -12.95 3.11
C THR A 366 -5.69 -11.54 2.95
N VAL A 367 -5.30 -10.88 4.05
CA VAL A 367 -4.68 -9.54 3.97
C VAL A 367 -3.27 -9.59 3.37
N SER A 368 -2.54 -10.71 3.50
CA SER A 368 -1.25 -10.93 2.84
C SER A 368 -1.35 -11.16 1.32
N VAL A 369 -2.55 -11.35 0.77
CA VAL A 369 -2.79 -11.35 -0.69
C VAL A 369 -3.14 -9.94 -1.19
N LYS A 370 -4.13 -9.28 -0.60
CA LYS A 370 -4.68 -7.99 -1.06
C LYS A 370 -5.27 -7.24 0.14
N TRP A 371 -5.10 -5.92 0.21
CA TRP A 371 -5.65 -5.11 1.30
C TRP A 371 -7.19 -5.11 1.38
N VAL A 372 -7.90 -5.61 0.36
CA VAL A 372 -9.32 -5.97 0.44
C VAL A 372 -9.61 -6.92 1.62
N GLY A 373 -8.64 -7.74 2.04
CA GLY A 373 -8.73 -8.58 3.24
C GLY A 373 -8.90 -7.82 4.56
N LEU A 374 -8.61 -6.51 4.60
CA LEU A 374 -8.92 -5.65 5.75
C LEU A 374 -10.43 -5.57 5.99
N PHE A 375 -11.27 -5.69 4.95
CA PHE A 375 -12.72 -5.75 5.10
C PHE A 375 -13.19 -7.08 5.73
N THR A 376 -12.49 -8.18 5.45
CA THR A 376 -12.72 -9.47 6.11
C THR A 376 -12.27 -9.44 7.58
N ILE A 377 -11.18 -8.73 7.89
CA ILE A 377 -10.74 -8.45 9.27
C ILE A 377 -11.78 -7.57 9.99
N ALA A 378 -12.31 -6.54 9.34
CA ALA A 378 -13.39 -5.71 9.89
C ALA A 378 -14.66 -6.53 10.16
N TRP A 379 -15.03 -7.44 9.26
CA TRP A 379 -16.17 -8.36 9.44
C TRP A 379 -16.03 -9.25 10.66
N VAL A 380 -14.95 -10.03 10.75
CA VAL A 380 -14.70 -10.88 11.92
C VAL A 380 -14.53 -10.04 13.18
N GLY A 381 -13.91 -8.85 13.09
CA GLY A 381 -13.73 -7.90 14.19
C GLY A 381 -15.06 -7.37 14.76
N SER A 382 -15.98 -6.91 13.92
CA SER A 382 -17.32 -6.44 14.33
C SER A 382 -18.14 -7.56 14.97
N LEU A 383 -18.13 -8.77 14.41
CA LEU A 383 -18.80 -9.92 15.02
C LEU A 383 -18.14 -10.36 16.34
N THR A 384 -16.81 -10.26 16.43
CA THR A 384 -16.05 -10.50 17.66
C THR A 384 -16.39 -9.50 18.76
N ALA A 385 -16.54 -8.21 18.41
CA ALA A 385 -16.98 -7.17 19.34
C ALA A 385 -18.42 -7.42 19.82
N LEU A 386 -19.33 -7.81 18.92
CA LEU A 386 -20.70 -8.19 19.26
C LEU A 386 -20.76 -9.41 20.21
N GLN A 387 -19.97 -10.45 19.96
CA GLN A 387 -19.85 -11.61 20.86
C GLN A 387 -19.29 -11.22 22.24
N LEU A 388 -18.27 -10.35 22.30
CA LEU A 388 -17.72 -9.85 23.57
C LEU A 388 -18.71 -8.97 24.34
N TRP A 389 -19.59 -8.25 23.65
CA TRP A 389 -20.71 -7.50 24.24
C TRP A 389 -21.80 -8.43 24.80
N VAL A 390 -22.21 -9.46 24.05
CA VAL A 390 -23.15 -10.49 24.54
C VAL A 390 -22.57 -11.24 25.76
N LEU A 391 -21.28 -11.57 25.73
CA LEU A 391 -20.57 -12.17 26.86
C LEU A 391 -20.50 -11.26 28.10
N LEU A 392 -20.47 -9.94 27.92
CA LEU A 392 -20.50 -8.96 29.02
C LEU A 392 -21.90 -8.89 29.66
N GLY A 393 -22.95 -9.20 28.90
CA GLY A 393 -24.34 -9.26 29.39
C GLY A 393 -24.66 -10.49 30.25
N ASP A 394 -23.89 -11.58 30.15
CA ASP A 394 -24.08 -12.78 30.99
C ASP A 394 -23.41 -12.62 32.37
N THR A 395 -24.02 -11.76 33.19
CA THR A 395 -23.62 -11.48 34.57
C THR A 395 -23.73 -12.69 35.52
N THR A 396 -24.32 -13.80 35.07
CA THR A 396 -24.59 -14.99 35.89
C THR A 396 -23.51 -16.07 35.73
N ASN A 397 -22.94 -16.24 34.53
CA ASN A 397 -21.97 -17.30 34.24
C ASN A 397 -20.60 -16.74 33.83
N VAL A 398 -20.53 -15.51 33.29
CA VAL A 398 -19.28 -14.91 32.83
C VAL A 398 -18.69 -14.03 33.94
N THR A 399 -17.87 -14.64 34.80
CA THR A 399 -17.04 -13.86 35.72
C THR A 399 -16.04 -12.98 34.95
N PRO A 400 -15.56 -11.85 35.52
CA PRO A 400 -14.58 -10.99 34.84
C PRO A 400 -13.32 -11.74 34.38
N ARG A 401 -12.86 -12.75 35.15
CA ARG A 401 -11.73 -13.62 34.76
C ARG A 401 -12.02 -14.42 33.48
N VAL A 402 -13.25 -14.90 33.30
CA VAL A 402 -13.69 -15.62 32.10
C VAL A 402 -13.89 -14.66 30.93
N TRP A 403 -14.38 -13.45 31.16
CA TRP A 403 -14.48 -12.40 30.15
C TRP A 403 -13.10 -11.99 29.62
N PHE A 404 -12.14 -11.68 30.51
CA PHE A 404 -10.76 -11.39 30.10
C PHE A 404 -10.10 -12.58 29.39
N LYS A 405 -10.37 -13.82 29.80
CA LYS A 405 -9.89 -15.01 29.06
C LYS A 405 -10.46 -15.06 27.63
N HIS A 406 -11.74 -14.71 27.43
CA HIS A 406 -12.36 -14.58 26.11
C HIS A 406 -11.75 -13.44 25.28
N LEU A 407 -11.46 -12.30 25.91
CA LEU A 407 -10.81 -11.15 25.27
C LEU A 407 -9.39 -11.50 24.82
N PHE A 408 -8.52 -11.96 25.71
CA PHE A 408 -7.12 -12.25 25.38
C PHE A 408 -6.97 -13.41 24.39
N ALA A 409 -7.85 -14.42 24.43
CA ALA A 409 -7.91 -15.46 23.40
C ALA A 409 -8.19 -14.86 22.00
N ARG A 410 -9.14 -13.91 21.90
CA ARG A 410 -9.47 -13.22 20.66
C ARG A 410 -8.37 -12.25 20.21
N ILE A 411 -7.73 -11.51 21.11
CA ILE A 411 -6.58 -10.65 20.78
C ILE A 411 -5.43 -11.50 20.22
N PHE A 412 -5.07 -12.59 20.89
CA PHE A 412 -4.01 -13.47 20.44
C PHE A 412 -4.31 -14.07 19.06
N CYS A 413 -5.47 -14.71 18.91
CA CYS A 413 -5.79 -15.40 17.66
C CYS A 413 -6.18 -14.46 16.51
N LEU A 414 -6.95 -13.39 16.75
CA LEU A 414 -7.51 -12.55 15.68
C LEU A 414 -6.74 -11.23 15.45
N ILE A 415 -5.67 -10.98 16.21
CA ILE A 415 -4.75 -9.86 15.97
C ILE A 415 -3.30 -10.37 15.88
N VAL A 416 -2.77 -11.02 16.92
CA VAL A 416 -1.34 -11.39 16.98
C VAL A 416 -0.96 -12.40 15.89
N ILE A 417 -1.74 -13.47 15.69
CA ILE A 417 -1.50 -14.44 14.60
C ILE A 417 -1.57 -13.78 13.21
N PRO A 418 -2.64 -13.05 12.81
CA PRO A 418 -2.69 -12.41 11.51
C PRO A 418 -1.55 -11.41 11.25
N VAL A 419 -1.19 -10.59 12.25
CA VAL A 419 -0.08 -9.62 12.13
C VAL A 419 1.27 -10.31 12.00
N ALA A 420 1.53 -11.35 12.81
CA ALA A 420 2.76 -12.14 12.72
C ALA A 420 2.89 -12.85 11.36
N PHE A 421 1.78 -13.37 10.82
CA PHE A 421 1.76 -13.98 9.49
C PHE A 421 2.03 -12.94 8.39
N TYR A 422 1.35 -11.78 8.44
CA TYR A 422 1.56 -10.68 7.47
C TYR A 422 3.02 -10.21 7.45
N MET A 423 3.59 -9.91 8.62
CA MET A 423 5.00 -9.54 8.75
C MET A 423 5.92 -10.66 8.26
N GLY A 424 5.61 -11.93 8.56
CA GLY A 424 6.35 -13.09 8.06
C GLY A 424 6.39 -13.21 6.54
N MET A 425 5.29 -12.88 5.84
CA MET A 425 5.28 -12.86 4.38
C MET A 425 6.15 -11.73 3.80
N PHE A 426 6.25 -10.58 4.50
CA PHE A 426 7.20 -9.53 4.12
C PHE A 426 8.66 -9.88 4.47
N VAL A 427 8.93 -10.67 5.51
CA VAL A 427 10.28 -11.24 5.75
C VAL A 427 10.70 -12.12 4.56
N ILE A 428 9.83 -13.03 4.11
CA ILE A 428 10.11 -13.89 2.94
C ILE A 428 10.33 -13.03 1.68
N HIS A 429 9.47 -12.04 1.43
CA HIS A 429 9.61 -11.11 0.32
C HIS A 429 10.98 -10.41 0.29
N PHE A 430 11.44 -9.84 1.41
CA PHE A 430 12.77 -9.19 1.48
C PHE A 430 13.95 -10.17 1.45
N VAL A 431 13.77 -11.42 1.87
CA VAL A 431 14.81 -12.47 1.77
C VAL A 431 14.95 -12.99 0.33
N CYS A 432 13.86 -13.03 -0.44
CA CYS A 432 13.93 -13.35 -1.87
C CYS A 432 14.47 -12.19 -2.71
N LEU A 433 14.08 -10.94 -2.40
CA LEU A 433 14.37 -9.77 -3.23
C LEU A 433 15.61 -8.99 -2.74
N VAL A 434 16.78 -9.57 -2.97
CA VAL A 434 18.10 -9.04 -2.56
C VAL A 434 18.83 -8.26 -3.66
N ASN A 435 18.44 -8.39 -4.92
CA ASN A 435 19.08 -7.72 -6.07
C ASN A 435 18.31 -6.44 -6.45
N PRO A 436 18.97 -5.42 -7.02
CA PRO A 436 18.32 -4.23 -7.55
C PRO A 436 17.47 -4.54 -8.77
N GLY A 437 16.51 -3.67 -9.03
CA GLY A 437 15.48 -3.85 -10.05
C GLY A 437 14.53 -2.66 -10.07
N ASP A 438 13.71 -2.59 -11.11
CA ASP A 438 12.97 -1.41 -11.55
C ASP A 438 12.02 -0.78 -10.51
N GLY A 439 11.71 -1.47 -9.40
CA GLY A 439 10.95 -0.90 -8.28
C GLY A 439 11.79 -0.28 -7.16
N ASP A 440 13.13 -0.38 -7.21
CA ASP A 440 14.00 0.13 -6.14
C ASP A 440 14.11 1.66 -6.13
N GLY A 441 13.85 2.32 -7.26
CA GLY A 441 13.75 3.78 -7.38
C GLY A 441 12.56 4.40 -6.64
N PHE A 442 11.58 3.59 -6.20
CA PHE A 442 10.51 4.06 -5.31
C PHE A 442 10.92 4.08 -3.83
N MET A 443 12.06 3.49 -3.48
CA MET A 443 12.56 3.36 -2.11
C MET A 443 13.66 4.38 -1.82
N SER A 444 13.85 4.72 -0.54
CA SER A 444 14.93 5.57 -0.05
C SER A 444 16.32 5.00 -0.36
N SER A 445 17.33 5.88 -0.34
CA SER A 445 18.74 5.50 -0.42
C SER A 445 19.15 4.50 0.67
N GLU A 446 18.59 4.63 1.88
CA GLU A 446 18.83 3.69 2.99
C GLU A 446 18.35 2.28 2.65
N PHE A 447 17.12 2.14 2.13
CA PHE A 447 16.61 0.87 1.64
C PHE A 447 17.45 0.33 0.47
N GLN A 448 17.73 1.18 -0.53
CA GLN A 448 18.50 0.80 -1.72
C GLN A 448 19.92 0.31 -1.36
N SER A 449 20.56 0.89 -0.33
CA SER A 449 21.87 0.45 0.17
C SER A 449 21.89 -1.00 0.68
N THR A 450 20.73 -1.56 1.05
CA THR A 450 20.59 -2.96 1.49
C THR A 450 20.45 -3.96 0.35
N LEU A 451 20.44 -3.51 -0.91
CA LEU A 451 20.39 -4.37 -2.11
C LEU A 451 21.81 -4.62 -2.66
N ASN A 452 22.04 -5.81 -3.19
CA ASN A 452 23.30 -6.22 -3.80
C ASN A 452 23.74 -5.22 -4.87
N ASN A 453 25.03 -4.90 -4.97
CA ASN A 453 25.58 -3.94 -5.94
C ASN A 453 25.08 -2.48 -5.83
N LYS A 454 24.10 -2.16 -4.97
CA LYS A 454 23.72 -0.78 -4.58
C LYS A 454 24.25 -0.36 -3.21
N ALA A 455 24.87 -1.27 -2.46
CA ALA A 455 25.64 -0.95 -1.26
C ALA A 455 26.68 0.15 -1.55
N MET A 456 26.76 1.14 -0.66
CA MET A 456 27.68 2.27 -0.79
C MET A 456 28.95 2.10 0.02
N ALA A 457 30.04 2.69 -0.45
CA ALA A 457 31.28 2.81 0.30
C ALA A 457 31.15 3.92 1.37
N ASP A 458 31.91 3.78 2.47
CA ASP A 458 31.95 4.78 3.54
C ASP A 458 32.64 6.06 3.03
N VAL A 459 31.91 7.19 3.05
CA VAL A 459 32.34 8.49 2.51
C VAL A 459 32.73 9.45 3.65
N PRO A 460 33.68 10.38 3.45
CA PRO A 460 34.06 11.34 4.49
C PRO A 460 32.87 12.13 5.03
N ALA A 461 32.78 12.22 6.36
CA ALA A 461 31.64 12.80 7.05
C ALA A 461 31.52 14.30 6.82
N ASP A 462 32.61 15.04 7.00
CA ASP A 462 32.62 16.50 6.90
C ASP A 462 32.84 16.97 5.46
N VAL A 463 32.06 17.98 5.05
CA VAL A 463 32.18 18.64 3.74
C VAL A 463 32.97 19.94 3.89
N ALA A 464 33.89 20.21 2.97
CA ALA A 464 34.76 21.38 2.96
C ALA A 464 34.66 22.14 1.62
N PHE A 465 35.13 23.39 1.60
CA PHE A 465 35.42 24.06 0.33
C PHE A 465 36.52 23.28 -0.41
N GLY A 466 36.36 23.03 -1.71
CA GLY A 466 37.17 22.08 -2.49
C GLY A 466 36.61 20.64 -2.52
N SER A 467 35.63 20.29 -1.67
CA SER A 467 34.98 18.98 -1.73
C SER A 467 34.27 18.80 -3.06
N ARG A 468 34.53 17.67 -3.71
CA ARG A 468 33.79 17.13 -4.85
C ARG A 468 32.60 16.37 -4.28
N ILE A 469 31.42 16.95 -4.40
CA ILE A 469 30.17 16.43 -3.83
C ILE A 469 29.21 15.97 -4.91
N SER A 470 28.35 15.01 -4.59
CA SER A 470 27.10 14.77 -5.32
C SER A 470 25.91 15.10 -4.44
N LEU A 471 25.14 16.10 -4.88
CA LEU A 471 23.92 16.57 -4.22
C LEU A 471 22.74 15.71 -4.65
N ARG A 472 21.90 15.31 -3.69
CA ARG A 472 20.67 14.56 -3.93
C ARG A 472 19.48 15.27 -3.32
N HIS A 473 18.38 15.32 -4.07
CA HIS A 473 17.13 15.89 -3.60
C HIS A 473 16.45 14.96 -2.58
N HIS A 474 15.74 15.53 -1.60
CA HIS A 474 15.19 14.77 -0.48
C HIS A 474 13.81 14.15 -0.74
N ASN A 475 12.89 14.88 -1.39
CA ASN A 475 11.48 14.47 -1.49
C ASN A 475 11.08 13.80 -2.81
N THR A 476 11.84 14.01 -3.90
CA THR A 476 11.59 13.34 -5.19
C THR A 476 12.62 12.25 -5.47
N GLN A 477 12.21 11.25 -6.24
CA GLN A 477 13.08 10.15 -6.68
C GLN A 477 13.81 10.46 -7.99
N GLY A 478 13.87 11.73 -8.41
CA GLY A 478 14.69 12.17 -9.54
C GLY A 478 16.20 12.06 -9.26
N GLY A 479 16.61 11.93 -7.99
CA GLY A 479 17.98 11.59 -7.62
C GLY A 479 18.91 12.80 -7.51
N TYR A 480 20.00 12.77 -8.27
CA TYR A 480 21.12 13.70 -8.14
C TYR A 480 20.88 14.99 -8.90
N LEU A 481 21.39 16.10 -8.38
CA LEU A 481 21.65 17.28 -9.21
C LEU A 481 22.62 16.87 -10.32
N HIS A 482 22.32 17.25 -11.56
CA HIS A 482 23.01 16.81 -12.75
C HIS A 482 23.10 17.94 -13.78
N SER A 483 24.15 17.96 -14.60
CA SER A 483 24.25 18.86 -15.75
C SER A 483 25.09 18.23 -16.86
N HIS A 484 24.74 18.48 -18.12
CA HIS A 484 25.39 17.89 -19.28
C HIS A 484 25.42 18.92 -20.43
N MET A 485 26.23 18.72 -21.47
CA MET A 485 26.55 19.73 -22.50
C MET A 485 25.39 20.18 -23.42
N HIS A 486 24.13 19.82 -23.12
CA HIS A 486 22.97 20.28 -23.87
C HIS A 486 22.38 21.55 -23.25
N MET A 487 21.84 22.42 -24.10
CA MET A 487 21.27 23.71 -23.73
C MET A 487 19.74 23.61 -23.65
N TYR A 488 19.09 24.50 -22.90
CA TYR A 488 17.64 24.65 -22.98
C TYR A 488 17.23 25.15 -24.39
N PRO A 489 16.15 24.63 -24.99
CA PRO A 489 15.66 25.10 -26.29
C PRO A 489 14.98 26.49 -26.19
N THR A 490 14.39 26.76 -25.03
CA THR A 490 13.68 27.99 -24.65
C THR A 490 14.40 28.64 -23.46
N GLY A 491 13.72 29.50 -22.68
CA GLY A 491 14.29 30.13 -21.49
C GLY A 491 15.50 31.02 -21.82
N SER A 492 16.54 30.93 -21.00
CA SER A 492 17.83 31.63 -21.21
C SER A 492 18.72 30.99 -22.28
N LYS A 493 18.38 29.79 -22.77
CA LYS A 493 19.20 28.94 -23.67
C LYS A 493 20.60 28.61 -23.15
N GLN A 494 20.78 28.63 -21.82
CA GLN A 494 21.99 28.18 -21.15
C GLN A 494 21.97 26.65 -20.94
N GLN A 495 23.04 26.09 -20.34
CA GLN A 495 23.18 24.64 -20.18
C GLN A 495 22.18 24.08 -19.17
N GLN A 496 21.61 22.91 -19.48
CA GLN A 496 20.55 22.28 -18.69
C GLN A 496 21.05 21.86 -17.30
N VAL A 497 20.20 22.02 -16.28
CA VAL A 497 20.38 21.47 -14.93
C VAL A 497 19.14 20.68 -14.56
N THR A 498 19.35 19.46 -14.08
CA THR A 498 18.28 18.46 -13.96
C THR A 498 18.45 17.58 -12.72
N LEU A 499 17.45 16.73 -12.48
CA LEU A 499 17.54 15.59 -11.59
C LEU A 499 17.74 14.28 -12.38
N TYR A 500 18.88 13.62 -12.19
CA TYR A 500 19.21 12.33 -12.80
C TYR A 500 19.25 11.19 -11.76
N PRO A 501 18.49 10.08 -11.94
CA PRO A 501 18.32 9.06 -10.90
C PRO A 501 19.48 8.05 -10.79
N HIS A 502 20.49 8.14 -11.67
CA HIS A 502 21.63 7.24 -11.70
C HIS A 502 22.92 7.96 -11.32
N LYS A 503 23.92 7.21 -10.84
CA LYS A 503 25.25 7.75 -10.50
C LYS A 503 26.05 7.96 -11.78
N ASP A 504 26.49 9.19 -11.99
CA ASP A 504 27.26 9.65 -13.14
C ASP A 504 28.40 10.57 -12.67
N GLU A 505 29.42 10.78 -13.51
CA GLU A 505 30.45 11.80 -13.26
C GLU A 505 29.88 13.21 -13.42
N ASN A 506 28.86 13.37 -14.26
CA ASN A 506 28.07 14.60 -14.45
C ASN A 506 27.13 14.95 -13.26
N ASN A 507 27.25 14.23 -12.14
CA ASN A 507 26.60 14.54 -10.87
C ASN A 507 27.57 15.17 -9.85
N VAL A 508 28.82 15.43 -10.25
CA VAL A 508 29.90 15.85 -9.34
C VAL A 508 30.16 17.35 -9.46
N PHE A 509 29.99 18.05 -8.33
CA PHE A 509 30.20 19.49 -8.21
C PHE A 509 31.29 19.78 -7.18
N VAL A 510 32.20 20.71 -7.47
CA VAL A 510 33.16 21.26 -6.50
C VAL A 510 32.49 22.42 -5.75
N VAL A 511 32.61 22.41 -4.42
CA VAL A 511 32.15 23.51 -3.56
C VAL A 511 33.19 24.61 -3.52
N GLU A 512 32.95 25.71 -4.24
CA GLU A 512 33.78 26.92 -4.16
C GLU A 512 33.25 27.89 -3.09
N ASN A 513 34.11 28.75 -2.55
CA ASN A 513 33.70 29.87 -1.70
C ASN A 513 33.37 31.12 -2.55
N GLN A 514 32.69 32.11 -1.98
CA GLN A 514 32.46 33.40 -2.62
C GLN A 514 33.77 34.09 -3.04
N THR A 515 34.81 34.00 -2.20
CA THR A 515 36.13 34.60 -2.43
C THR A 515 37.21 33.55 -2.60
N GLN A 516 38.03 33.68 -3.65
CA GLN A 516 39.21 32.83 -3.88
C GLN A 516 40.25 32.97 -2.74
N PRO A 517 40.97 31.89 -2.37
CA PRO A 517 41.90 31.92 -1.25
C PRO A 517 43.22 32.61 -1.61
N ILE A 518 43.82 33.27 -0.62
CA ILE A 518 45.02 34.09 -0.79
C ILE A 518 46.28 33.22 -0.63
N ASN A 519 47.20 33.31 -1.61
CA ASN A 519 48.45 32.58 -1.62
C ASN A 519 49.53 33.25 -0.76
N TRP A 520 49.40 33.11 0.56
CA TRP A 520 50.32 33.69 1.55
C TRP A 520 51.76 33.19 1.46
N ALA A 521 52.02 32.10 0.71
CA ALA A 521 53.36 31.58 0.45
C ALA A 521 54.07 32.27 -0.74
N VAL A 522 53.32 32.94 -1.62
CA VAL A 522 53.85 33.70 -2.77
C VAL A 522 53.84 35.21 -2.48
N ASP A 523 52.81 35.73 -1.84
CA ASP A 523 52.70 37.15 -1.48
C ASP A 523 52.20 37.36 -0.04
N PRO A 524 53.11 37.68 0.91
CA PRO A 524 52.73 38.04 2.28
C PRO A 524 51.89 39.33 2.41
N SER A 525 51.79 40.13 1.34
CA SER A 525 50.94 41.34 1.29
C SER A 525 49.45 40.99 1.14
N GLY A 526 49.14 39.75 0.73
CA GLY A 526 47.79 39.22 0.62
C GLY A 526 47.05 39.57 -0.68
N ASN A 527 47.71 40.13 -1.69
CA ASN A 527 47.08 40.58 -2.94
C ASN A 527 47.02 39.50 -4.03
N THR A 528 47.66 38.35 -3.84
CA THR A 528 47.71 37.25 -4.82
C THR A 528 46.76 36.12 -4.42
N SER A 529 45.64 35.95 -5.14
CA SER A 529 44.75 34.79 -5.00
C SER A 529 45.33 33.56 -5.71
N ILE A 530 44.87 32.37 -5.31
CA ILE A 530 45.01 31.14 -6.10
C ILE A 530 43.82 31.10 -7.07
N PRO A 531 44.04 31.11 -8.40
CA PRO A 531 42.96 31.11 -9.38
C PRO A 531 42.40 29.69 -9.63
N GLY A 532 41.12 29.63 -10.02
CA GLY A 532 40.45 28.42 -10.50
C GLY A 532 39.62 27.66 -9.44
N PRO A 533 38.90 26.60 -9.84
CA PRO A 533 37.96 25.88 -8.97
C PRO A 533 38.66 25.01 -7.92
N LEU A 534 39.91 24.60 -8.17
CA LEU A 534 40.68 23.71 -7.29
C LEU A 534 41.49 24.47 -6.22
N ALA A 535 41.30 25.78 -6.09
CA ALA A 535 42.10 26.65 -5.22
C ALA A 535 42.05 26.27 -3.72
N TRP A 536 40.97 25.58 -3.29
CA TRP A 536 40.81 25.10 -1.91
C TRP A 536 41.45 23.74 -1.65
N ASP A 537 41.80 22.95 -2.69
CA ASP A 537 42.37 21.60 -2.53
C ASP A 537 43.64 21.57 -1.65
N THR A 538 44.41 22.67 -1.67
CA THR A 538 45.69 22.81 -0.96
C THR A 538 45.57 23.37 0.47
N MET A 539 44.37 23.61 1.00
CA MET A 539 44.19 24.09 2.39
C MET A 539 44.49 22.98 3.42
N ASP A 540 45.30 23.31 4.44
CA ASP A 540 45.46 22.49 5.65
C ASP A 540 45.35 23.38 6.90
N PRO A 541 44.36 23.18 7.79
CA PRO A 541 43.22 22.26 7.62
C PRO A 541 42.25 22.72 6.53
N PRO A 542 41.50 21.81 5.87
CA PRO A 542 40.42 22.17 4.97
C PRO A 542 39.34 23.02 5.67
N ALA A 543 38.88 24.08 5.02
CA ALA A 543 37.83 24.95 5.54
C ALA A 543 36.46 24.26 5.44
N LEU A 544 35.85 23.93 6.58
CA LEU A 544 34.57 23.21 6.64
C LEU A 544 33.38 24.09 6.26
N LEU A 545 32.33 23.47 5.73
CA LEU A 545 31.13 24.17 5.25
C LEU A 545 30.10 24.35 6.38
N GLU A 546 30.05 25.54 6.99
CA GLU A 546 29.17 25.85 8.13
C GLU A 546 27.77 26.37 7.71
N ASP A 547 26.81 26.32 8.63
CA ASP A 547 25.46 26.88 8.44
C ASP A 547 25.50 28.39 8.11
N GLY A 548 24.80 28.80 7.06
CA GLY A 548 24.81 30.18 6.56
C GLY A 548 25.94 30.53 5.58
N SER A 549 26.86 29.59 5.30
CA SER A 549 27.95 29.77 4.32
C SER A 549 27.45 30.09 2.93
N ILE A 550 28.23 30.87 2.17
CA ILE A 550 27.96 31.21 0.77
C ILE A 550 28.89 30.39 -0.12
N ILE A 551 28.33 29.67 -1.08
CA ILE A 551 29.03 28.77 -2.00
C ILE A 551 28.74 29.13 -3.46
N ARG A 552 29.61 28.67 -4.36
CA ARG A 552 29.25 28.36 -5.75
C ARG A 552 29.40 26.84 -5.97
N LEU A 553 28.64 26.27 -6.90
CA LEU A 553 28.70 24.85 -7.25
C LEU A 553 29.25 24.69 -8.66
N TYR A 554 30.53 24.31 -8.78
CA TYR A 554 31.25 24.17 -10.04
C TYR A 554 31.11 22.75 -10.61
N HIS A 555 30.50 22.61 -11.78
CA HIS A 555 30.36 21.35 -12.49
C HIS A 555 31.65 20.98 -13.22
N VAL A 556 32.27 19.86 -12.82
CA VAL A 556 33.63 19.48 -13.23
C VAL A 556 33.73 19.14 -14.73
N THR A 557 32.70 18.53 -15.33
CA THR A 557 32.77 18.03 -16.72
C THR A 557 32.56 19.11 -17.79
N THR A 558 32.09 20.31 -17.41
CA THR A 558 31.69 21.36 -18.38
C THR A 558 32.13 22.77 -17.98
N ASP A 559 32.98 22.90 -16.97
CA ASP A 559 33.59 24.17 -16.50
C ASP A 559 32.60 25.32 -16.30
N ARG A 560 31.47 24.99 -15.64
CA ARG A 560 30.32 25.87 -15.44
C ARG A 560 29.82 25.82 -14.01
N ARG A 561 29.11 26.84 -13.57
CA ARG A 561 28.53 26.95 -12.22
C ARG A 561 27.03 26.86 -12.27
N ILE A 562 26.42 26.25 -11.25
CA ILE A 562 24.97 26.34 -11.03
C ILE A 562 24.61 27.82 -10.85
N HIS A 563 23.62 28.26 -11.62
CA HIS A 563 23.28 29.66 -11.84
C HIS A 563 21.75 29.82 -11.88
N SER A 564 21.20 30.92 -11.35
CA SER A 564 19.76 31.22 -11.48
C SER A 564 19.50 32.71 -11.66
N HIS A 565 18.53 33.03 -12.52
CA HIS A 565 18.21 34.38 -12.99
C HIS A 565 16.70 34.55 -13.16
N ASP A 566 16.21 35.74 -13.49
CA ASP A 566 14.77 36.02 -13.61
C ASP A 566 14.20 35.65 -15.00
N HIS A 567 14.44 34.41 -15.42
CA HIS A 567 13.73 33.73 -16.51
C HIS A 567 12.76 32.69 -15.93
N ARG A 568 11.65 32.44 -16.62
CA ARG A 568 10.70 31.37 -16.27
C ARG A 568 11.29 29.99 -16.63
N PRO A 569 11.05 28.94 -15.83
CA PRO A 569 11.46 27.58 -16.16
C PRO A 569 10.65 27.04 -17.35
N PRO A 570 11.24 26.18 -18.20
CA PRO A 570 10.74 25.85 -19.53
C PRO A 570 9.58 24.84 -19.58
N VAL A 571 9.20 24.21 -18.45
CA VAL A 571 8.05 23.29 -18.39
C VAL A 571 7.01 23.76 -17.39
N SER A 572 7.42 24.16 -16.19
CA SER A 572 6.46 24.56 -15.15
C SER A 572 5.91 25.98 -15.29
N GLU A 573 6.58 26.87 -16.04
CA GLU A 573 6.27 28.28 -16.36
C GLU A 573 5.81 29.24 -15.22
N ALA A 574 5.66 28.78 -13.99
CA ALA A 574 5.00 29.50 -12.89
C ALA A 574 5.78 30.72 -12.38
N ASP A 575 5.07 31.83 -12.10
CA ASP A 575 5.61 33.13 -11.66
C ASP A 575 6.53 33.08 -10.42
N TRP A 576 6.33 32.08 -9.54
CA TRP A 576 7.11 31.89 -8.33
C TRP A 576 8.33 30.97 -8.52
N GLN A 577 8.55 30.42 -9.72
CA GLN A 577 9.72 29.61 -10.05
C GLN A 577 10.59 30.32 -11.08
N ASN A 578 11.90 30.28 -10.85
CA ASN A 578 12.93 30.77 -11.76
C ASN A 578 13.67 29.59 -12.42
N GLU A 579 14.16 29.78 -13.64
CA GLU A 579 15.04 28.84 -14.33
C GLU A 579 16.36 28.65 -13.55
N VAL A 580 16.91 27.43 -13.59
CA VAL A 580 18.22 27.08 -13.05
C VAL A 580 19.04 26.42 -14.15
N THR A 581 20.29 26.83 -14.26
CA THR A 581 21.14 26.57 -15.43
C THR A 581 22.58 26.34 -15.00
N ALA A 582 23.43 25.89 -15.93
CA ALA A 582 24.88 25.87 -15.75
C ALA A 582 25.55 26.91 -16.66
N TYR A 583 26.12 27.96 -16.05
CA TYR A 583 26.67 29.13 -16.74
C TYR A 583 28.18 29.31 -16.52
N GLY A 584 28.84 30.10 -17.36
CA GLY A 584 30.30 30.29 -17.36
C GLY A 584 31.05 29.41 -18.38
N TYR A 585 32.37 29.37 -18.20
CA TYR A 585 33.37 28.70 -19.04
C TYR A 585 34.70 28.56 -18.28
N GLU A 586 35.64 27.76 -18.77
CA GLU A 586 36.97 27.58 -18.16
C GLU A 586 37.67 28.93 -17.94
N GLY A 587 38.13 29.19 -16.70
CA GLY A 587 38.78 30.45 -16.33
C GLY A 587 37.85 31.63 -16.04
N PHE A 588 36.53 31.48 -16.19
CA PHE A 588 35.55 32.42 -15.63
C PHE A 588 35.55 32.32 -14.10
N GLU A 589 35.58 33.45 -13.39
CA GLU A 589 35.55 33.46 -11.90
C GLU A 589 34.15 33.22 -11.31
N GLY A 590 33.11 33.30 -12.14
CA GLY A 590 31.71 33.30 -11.72
C GLY A 590 31.19 34.71 -11.44
N ASP A 591 29.86 34.88 -11.48
CA ASP A 591 29.21 36.15 -11.15
C ASP A 591 28.49 36.09 -9.78
N ALA A 592 27.50 36.97 -9.57
CA ALA A 592 26.72 37.04 -8.33
C ALA A 592 25.50 36.10 -8.32
N ASN A 593 25.00 35.72 -9.51
CA ASN A 593 23.88 34.78 -9.70
C ASN A 593 24.32 33.30 -9.60
N ASP A 594 25.62 33.06 -9.44
CA ASP A 594 26.20 31.75 -9.10
C ASP A 594 26.23 31.49 -7.57
N LEU A 595 25.82 32.48 -6.74
CA LEU A 595 25.99 32.45 -5.28
C LEU A 595 24.77 31.89 -4.55
N PHE A 596 24.97 30.75 -3.88
CA PHE A 596 23.95 30.11 -3.05
C PHE A 596 24.38 30.10 -1.58
N ARG A 597 23.48 30.50 -0.68
CA ARG A 597 23.64 30.34 0.77
C ARG A 597 23.14 28.96 1.19
N VAL A 598 23.97 28.22 1.93
CA VAL A 598 23.59 26.99 2.62
C VAL A 598 22.79 27.34 3.87
N GLU A 599 21.60 26.76 4.04
CA GLU A 599 20.77 26.91 5.24
C GLU A 599 20.37 25.53 5.78
N ILE A 600 20.92 25.14 6.93
CA ILE A 600 20.76 23.79 7.49
C ILE A 600 19.40 23.65 8.19
N VAL A 601 18.61 22.65 7.77
CA VAL A 601 17.28 22.36 8.32
C VAL A 601 17.44 21.51 9.59
N LYS A 602 17.69 22.20 10.71
CA LYS A 602 18.08 21.64 12.02
C LYS A 602 17.10 20.63 12.65
N HIS A 603 15.88 20.48 12.11
CA HIS A 603 14.92 19.44 12.51
C HIS A 603 14.90 18.20 11.61
N LEU A 604 15.51 18.26 10.41
CA LEU A 604 15.68 17.13 9.49
C LEU A 604 17.11 16.56 9.49
N SER A 605 18.10 17.33 9.94
CA SER A 605 19.49 16.86 10.09
C SER A 605 19.68 15.99 11.33
N ASP A 606 20.51 14.94 11.23
CA ASP A 606 20.76 13.99 12.31
C ASP A 606 22.06 14.27 13.10
N GLY A 607 22.00 14.21 14.43
CA GLY A 607 23.14 14.52 15.32
C GLY A 607 23.30 16.00 15.64
N THR A 608 24.36 16.37 16.36
CA THR A 608 24.65 17.77 16.76
C THR A 608 25.51 18.50 15.75
N GLU A 609 26.55 17.84 15.20
CA GLU A 609 27.51 18.49 14.29
C GLU A 609 26.90 18.77 12.91
N ALA A 610 26.03 17.87 12.42
CA ALA A 610 25.27 18.05 11.19
C ALA A 610 24.22 19.19 11.23
N LYS A 611 24.05 19.83 12.40
CA LYS A 611 23.18 21.00 12.65
C LYS A 611 23.95 22.31 12.73
N SER A 612 25.28 22.27 12.76
CA SER A 612 26.17 23.44 12.74
C SER A 612 27.03 23.50 11.47
N ARG A 613 27.43 22.35 10.92
CA ARG A 613 28.14 22.23 9.63
C ARG A 613 27.54 21.15 8.75
N VAL A 614 27.78 21.23 7.44
CA VAL A 614 27.29 20.26 6.46
C VAL A 614 28.08 18.97 6.57
N ARG A 615 27.37 17.88 6.84
CA ARG A 615 27.89 16.52 6.86
C ARG A 615 27.15 15.63 5.87
N THR A 616 27.93 14.78 5.19
CA THR A 616 27.48 13.81 4.20
C THR A 616 26.40 12.90 4.79
N ILE A 617 25.31 12.67 4.07
CA ILE A 617 24.11 11.92 4.48
C ILE A 617 23.34 12.55 5.66
N GLU A 618 24.01 12.96 6.74
CA GLU A 618 23.42 13.42 8.01
C GLU A 618 22.78 14.81 7.94
N SER A 619 23.38 15.77 7.21
CA SER A 619 22.81 17.12 7.09
C SER A 619 21.78 17.21 5.97
N LYS A 620 20.61 17.78 6.28
CA LYS A 620 19.59 18.19 5.31
C LYS A 620 19.53 19.71 5.27
N PHE A 621 19.67 20.32 4.10
CA PHE A 621 19.80 21.77 3.94
C PHE A 621 19.08 22.30 2.71
N LYS A 622 18.78 23.60 2.71
CA LYS A 622 18.34 24.35 1.53
C LYS A 622 19.54 25.07 0.91
N LEU A 623 19.46 25.35 -0.39
CA LEU A 623 20.36 26.26 -1.10
C LEU A 623 19.55 27.49 -1.52
N VAL A 624 19.79 28.63 -0.85
CA VAL A 624 19.08 29.89 -1.09
C VAL A 624 19.91 30.74 -2.03
N HIS A 625 19.41 30.99 -3.24
CA HIS A 625 20.06 31.87 -4.20
C HIS A 625 20.10 33.32 -3.69
N LEU A 626 21.27 33.94 -3.62
CA LEU A 626 21.42 35.24 -2.94
C LEU A 626 20.72 36.39 -3.66
N MET A 627 20.75 36.43 -4.99
CA MET A 627 20.32 37.63 -5.74
C MET A 627 18.80 37.75 -5.88
N THR A 628 18.07 36.62 -5.83
CA THR A 628 16.59 36.60 -5.95
C THR A 628 15.87 36.03 -4.72
N GLY A 629 16.61 35.52 -3.72
CA GLY A 629 16.05 34.97 -2.47
C GLY A 629 15.31 33.63 -2.61
N CYS A 630 15.26 33.05 -3.82
CA CYS A 630 14.59 31.77 -4.06
C CYS A 630 15.43 30.58 -3.54
N THR A 631 14.77 29.44 -3.29
CA THR A 631 15.43 28.19 -2.90
C THR A 631 15.54 27.23 -4.07
N LEU A 632 16.70 26.61 -4.27
CA LEU A 632 16.88 25.51 -5.22
C LEU A 632 15.85 24.40 -4.94
N PHE A 633 15.05 24.07 -5.95
CA PHE A 633 13.81 23.33 -5.82
C PHE A 633 13.70 22.25 -6.90
N SER A 634 13.03 21.15 -6.59
CA SER A 634 12.63 20.15 -7.59
C SER A 634 11.36 19.43 -7.18
N HIS A 635 10.62 18.95 -8.17
CA HIS A 635 9.29 18.34 -8.06
C HIS A 635 9.19 17.17 -9.04
N LYS A 636 8.00 16.57 -9.16
CA LYS A 636 7.81 15.32 -9.94
C LYS A 636 7.71 15.54 -11.46
N VAL A 637 7.75 16.79 -11.93
CA VAL A 637 7.68 17.12 -13.35
C VAL A 637 8.98 16.73 -14.05
N LYS A 638 8.85 16.11 -15.21
CA LYS A 638 9.95 15.75 -16.10
C LYS A 638 10.08 16.79 -17.20
N LEU A 639 11.31 16.97 -17.68
CA LEU A 639 11.57 17.60 -18.96
C LEU A 639 11.13 16.66 -20.11
N PRO A 640 10.62 17.20 -21.23
CA PRO A 640 10.35 16.43 -22.45
C PRO A 640 11.61 15.77 -23.04
N ASP A 641 11.46 15.12 -24.20
CA ASP A 641 12.52 14.40 -24.93
C ASP A 641 13.86 15.15 -25.02
N TRP A 642 13.85 16.49 -25.19
CA TRP A 642 15.04 17.34 -25.25
C TRP A 642 15.84 17.45 -23.94
N GLY A 643 15.24 17.05 -22.82
CA GLY A 643 15.83 16.92 -21.49
C GLY A 643 15.83 15.47 -21.00
N PHE A 644 15.75 14.49 -21.91
CA PHE A 644 16.03 13.07 -21.67
C PHE A 644 15.21 12.42 -20.54
N ASP A 645 13.94 12.80 -20.40
CA ASP A 645 13.04 12.25 -19.38
C ASP A 645 13.50 12.53 -17.92
N GLN A 646 14.43 13.47 -17.71
CA GLN A 646 15.00 13.85 -16.42
C GLN A 646 14.07 14.81 -15.65
N GLN A 647 14.20 14.93 -14.33
CA GLN A 647 13.33 15.82 -13.53
C GLN A 647 13.77 17.29 -13.60
N GLU A 648 12.81 18.22 -13.60
CA GLU A 648 13.07 19.66 -13.66
C GLU A 648 13.73 20.17 -12.36
N VAL A 649 14.66 21.12 -12.49
CA VAL A 649 15.26 21.88 -11.38
C VAL A 649 14.93 23.34 -11.60
N THR A 650 14.40 24.00 -10.56
CA THR A 650 14.04 25.42 -10.58
C THR A 650 14.51 26.10 -9.29
N CYS A 651 14.35 27.42 -9.21
CA CYS A 651 14.60 28.16 -7.98
C CYS A 651 13.31 28.84 -7.54
N ALA A 652 12.71 28.33 -6.45
CA ALA A 652 11.37 28.68 -6.01
C ALA A 652 11.36 29.81 -4.97
N LYS A 653 10.65 30.89 -5.27
CA LYS A 653 10.28 31.96 -4.33
C LYS A 653 9.13 31.44 -3.45
N GLY A 654 9.43 31.05 -2.21
CA GLY A 654 8.44 30.46 -1.30
C GLY A 654 8.12 28.97 -1.51
N GLY A 655 9.03 28.22 -2.14
CA GLY A 655 8.86 26.79 -2.41
C GLY A 655 8.59 25.94 -1.16
N SER A 656 7.83 24.85 -1.32
CA SER A 656 7.50 23.95 -0.21
C SER A 656 8.77 23.30 0.38
N LEU A 657 8.82 23.22 1.71
CA LEU A 657 10.02 22.76 2.43
C LEU A 657 10.54 21.39 1.93
N PRO A 658 9.71 20.33 1.74
CA PRO A 658 10.22 19.04 1.28
C PRO A 658 10.88 19.09 -0.11
N ASN A 659 10.35 19.91 -1.02
CA ASN A 659 10.86 20.08 -2.39
C ASN A 659 12.05 21.05 -2.49
N SER A 660 12.45 21.66 -1.38
CA SER A 660 13.55 22.64 -1.32
C SER A 660 14.77 22.08 -0.56
N VAL A 661 14.70 20.82 -0.10
CA VAL A 661 15.69 20.21 0.79
C VAL A 661 16.57 19.21 0.03
N TRP A 662 17.87 19.38 0.21
CA TRP A 662 18.94 18.63 -0.42
C TRP A 662 19.87 18.05 0.66
N TYR A 663 20.69 17.09 0.25
CA TYR A 663 21.78 16.57 1.06
C TYR A 663 22.93 16.06 0.18
N VAL A 664 24.12 16.01 0.74
CA VAL A 664 25.30 15.43 0.07
C VAL A 664 25.25 13.91 0.25
N GLU A 665 25.30 13.13 -0.84
CA GLU A 665 25.33 11.66 -0.79
C GLU A 665 26.74 11.09 -1.07
N GLY A 666 27.52 11.74 -1.94
CA GLY A 666 28.94 11.47 -2.16
C GLY A 666 29.79 12.69 -1.81
N ASN A 667 30.96 12.47 -1.20
CA ASN A 667 31.93 13.50 -0.83
C ASN A 667 33.36 12.96 -1.06
N SER A 668 34.26 13.78 -1.60
CA SER A 668 35.69 13.47 -1.74
C SER A 668 36.50 14.77 -1.78
N HIS A 669 37.64 14.81 -1.09
CA HIS A 669 38.51 15.99 -1.00
C HIS A 669 39.98 15.57 -0.85
N PRO A 670 40.94 16.10 -1.63
CA PRO A 670 42.34 15.66 -1.58
C PRO A 670 43.00 15.74 -0.19
N ASN A 671 42.84 16.87 0.51
CA ASN A 671 43.38 17.05 1.87
C ASN A 671 42.53 16.44 3.02
N LEU A 672 41.42 15.74 2.75
CA LEU A 672 40.76 14.96 3.80
C LEU A 672 41.51 13.63 3.98
N LYS A 673 42.18 13.49 5.12
CA LYS A 673 43.04 12.36 5.47
C LYS A 673 42.28 11.02 5.42
N GLU A 674 42.97 9.93 5.09
CA GLU A 674 42.34 8.60 5.01
C GLU A 674 41.69 8.12 6.33
N ASP A 675 42.16 8.64 7.47
CA ASP A 675 41.67 8.37 8.83
C ASP A 675 40.59 9.35 9.32
N ALA A 676 40.14 10.28 8.48
CA ALA A 676 38.98 11.12 8.74
C ALA A 676 37.72 10.27 9.04
N GLU A 677 36.78 10.85 9.79
CA GLU A 677 35.49 10.21 10.06
C GLU A 677 34.75 9.91 8.75
N LYS A 678 34.16 8.71 8.64
CA LYS A 678 33.38 8.29 7.47
C LYS A 678 32.00 7.83 7.89
N VAL A 679 31.02 8.20 7.09
CA VAL A 679 29.60 7.92 7.26
C VAL A 679 29.08 7.11 6.07
N ASN A 680 27.98 6.42 6.30
CA ASN A 680 27.27 5.61 5.34
C ASN A 680 25.81 5.53 5.80
N TYR A 681 24.91 5.05 4.95
CA TYR A 681 23.51 4.93 5.34
C TYR A 681 23.32 3.99 6.52
N ARG A 682 22.49 4.41 7.47
CA ARG A 682 22.06 3.55 8.56
C ARG A 682 21.22 2.42 7.97
N ASN A 683 21.58 1.17 8.27
CA ASN A 683 20.76 0.03 7.87
C ASN A 683 19.37 0.13 8.56
N PRO A 684 18.25 0.27 7.81
CA PRO A 684 16.92 0.44 8.39
C PRO A 684 16.36 -0.84 9.04
N GLY A 685 17.02 -1.98 8.84
CA GLY A 685 16.58 -3.29 9.33
C GLY A 685 15.23 -3.72 8.76
N PHE A 686 14.66 -4.81 9.29
CA PHE A 686 13.38 -5.31 8.81
C PHE A 686 12.24 -4.29 9.02
N LEU A 687 12.13 -3.68 10.20
CA LEU A 687 11.00 -2.81 10.53
C LEU A 687 11.02 -1.48 9.77
N GLY A 688 12.19 -0.91 9.50
CA GLY A 688 12.32 0.28 8.65
C GLY A 688 11.88 -0.04 7.21
N LYS A 689 12.50 -1.05 6.58
CA LYS A 689 12.12 -1.50 5.22
C LYS A 689 10.64 -1.87 5.11
N PHE A 690 10.08 -2.51 6.13
CA PHE A 690 8.67 -2.89 6.18
C PHE A 690 7.77 -1.65 6.17
N TRP A 691 7.94 -0.71 7.11
CA TRP A 691 7.09 0.48 7.22
C TRP A 691 7.25 1.45 6.06
N GLU A 692 8.46 1.59 5.53
CA GLU A 692 8.75 2.32 4.31
C GLU A 692 7.99 1.72 3.12
N LEU A 693 8.09 0.40 2.91
CA LEU A 693 7.35 -0.26 1.84
C LEU A 693 5.83 -0.15 2.04
N GLN A 694 5.29 -0.32 3.26
CA GLN A 694 3.85 -0.09 3.50
C GLN A 694 3.43 1.34 3.12
N ARG A 695 4.27 2.35 3.42
CA ARG A 695 3.99 3.76 3.06
C ARG A 695 4.01 3.95 1.55
N VAL A 696 5.00 3.40 0.85
CA VAL A 696 5.08 3.49 -0.63
C VAL A 696 3.91 2.77 -1.28
N MET A 697 3.58 1.55 -0.83
CA MET A 697 2.40 0.82 -1.30
C MET A 697 1.12 1.65 -1.15
N TRP A 698 0.96 2.36 -0.03
CA TRP A 698 -0.19 3.23 0.21
C TRP A 698 -0.19 4.46 -0.72
N THR A 699 0.93 5.18 -0.83
CA THR A 699 0.99 6.39 -1.68
C THR A 699 0.88 6.06 -3.17
N THR A 700 1.40 4.92 -3.63
CA THR A 700 1.17 4.43 -4.99
C THR A 700 -0.28 4.03 -5.19
N ASN A 701 -0.89 3.26 -4.27
CA ASN A 701 -2.29 2.84 -4.39
C ASN A 701 -3.27 4.04 -4.38
N ALA A 702 -2.95 5.10 -3.65
CA ALA A 702 -3.70 6.36 -3.66
C ALA A 702 -3.43 7.22 -4.93
N GLY A 703 -2.32 7.00 -5.62
CA GLY A 703 -1.96 7.69 -6.87
C GLY A 703 -2.44 7.01 -8.15
N LEU A 704 -2.98 5.79 -8.08
CA LEU A 704 -3.55 5.06 -9.23
C LEU A 704 -4.94 5.62 -9.59
N VAL A 705 -4.95 6.81 -10.20
CA VAL A 705 -6.16 7.54 -10.64
C VAL A 705 -6.39 7.48 -12.16
N GLU A 706 -5.49 6.82 -12.90
CA GLU A 706 -5.58 6.69 -14.36
C GLU A 706 -6.84 5.92 -14.79
N SER A 707 -7.52 6.43 -15.82
CA SER A 707 -8.71 5.77 -16.38
C SER A 707 -8.31 4.76 -17.47
N HIS A 708 -8.92 3.58 -17.42
CA HIS A 708 -8.70 2.51 -18.41
C HIS A 708 -10.00 2.25 -19.18
N ALA A 709 -9.92 1.94 -20.48
CA ALA A 709 -11.09 1.72 -21.32
C ALA A 709 -12.02 0.59 -20.85
N TRP A 710 -11.53 -0.32 -20.00
CA TRP A 710 -12.30 -1.40 -19.35
C TRP A 710 -12.49 -1.20 -17.84
N ASP A 711 -12.40 0.04 -17.35
CA ASP A 711 -12.78 0.35 -15.98
C ASP A 711 -14.28 0.14 -15.73
N SER A 712 -14.66 0.14 -14.45
CA SER A 712 -16.05 0.04 -14.02
C SER A 712 -16.26 0.80 -12.71
N ARG A 713 -17.52 1.20 -12.43
CA ARG A 713 -17.88 1.93 -11.20
C ARG A 713 -18.63 1.00 -10.23
N PRO A 714 -18.43 1.07 -8.91
CA PRO A 714 -19.00 0.11 -7.95
C PRO A 714 -20.52 -0.10 -8.05
N SER A 715 -21.28 0.97 -8.30
CA SER A 715 -22.74 0.92 -8.50
C SER A 715 -23.19 0.07 -9.69
N SER A 716 -22.32 -0.19 -10.66
CA SER A 716 -22.60 -1.02 -11.83
C SER A 716 -22.40 -2.53 -11.59
N TRP A 717 -21.71 -2.91 -10.51
CA TRP A 717 -21.36 -4.31 -10.23
C TRP A 717 -22.57 -5.17 -9.87
N PRO A 718 -23.50 -4.80 -8.95
CA PRO A 718 -24.61 -5.69 -8.56
C PRO A 718 -25.58 -6.01 -9.70
N ILE A 719 -25.74 -5.07 -10.65
CA ILE A 719 -26.57 -5.24 -11.85
C ILE A 719 -25.82 -5.89 -13.03
N LEU A 720 -24.51 -6.14 -12.90
CA LEU A 720 -23.66 -6.75 -13.94
C LEU A 720 -23.70 -5.99 -15.29
N ARG A 721 -23.67 -4.65 -15.25
CA ARG A 721 -23.91 -3.79 -16.44
C ARG A 721 -22.86 -3.94 -17.56
N ARG A 722 -21.60 -4.23 -17.20
CA ARG A 722 -20.46 -4.38 -18.13
C ARG A 722 -19.45 -5.34 -17.52
N GLY A 723 -18.86 -6.21 -18.34
CA GLY A 723 -17.72 -7.06 -17.98
C GLY A 723 -16.37 -6.53 -18.52
N ILE A 724 -15.29 -7.23 -18.19
CA ILE A 724 -13.91 -6.82 -18.52
C ILE A 724 -13.35 -7.77 -19.59
N ASN A 725 -12.78 -7.23 -20.67
CA ASN A 725 -12.08 -8.05 -21.66
C ASN A 725 -10.68 -8.41 -21.18
N PHE A 726 -10.32 -9.69 -21.23
CA PHE A 726 -9.05 -10.22 -20.71
C PHE A 726 -8.07 -10.62 -21.82
N TRP A 727 -8.55 -11.09 -22.97
CA TRP A 727 -7.70 -11.49 -24.10
C TRP A 727 -8.54 -11.66 -25.36
N GLY A 728 -7.99 -11.35 -26.52
CA GLY A 728 -8.62 -11.60 -27.82
C GLY A 728 -7.59 -11.86 -28.91
N GLN A 729 -7.67 -13.00 -29.57
CA GLN A 729 -6.78 -13.39 -30.68
C GLN A 729 -7.42 -14.54 -31.48
N ASN A 730 -7.13 -14.65 -32.78
CA ASN A 730 -7.52 -15.81 -33.60
C ASN A 730 -9.03 -16.17 -33.51
N HIS A 731 -9.88 -15.13 -33.58
CA HIS A 731 -11.35 -15.18 -33.42
C HIS A 731 -11.85 -15.82 -32.12
N LYS A 732 -11.04 -15.81 -31.06
CA LYS A 732 -11.37 -16.27 -29.71
C LYS A 732 -11.14 -15.15 -28.72
N GLN A 733 -11.89 -15.14 -27.62
CA GLN A 733 -11.77 -14.14 -26.56
C GLN A 733 -11.97 -14.75 -25.17
N ILE A 734 -11.38 -14.14 -24.15
CA ILE A 734 -11.71 -14.35 -22.74
C ILE A 734 -12.35 -13.06 -22.23
N TYR A 735 -13.58 -13.16 -21.73
CA TYR A 735 -14.34 -12.03 -21.20
C TYR A 735 -14.80 -12.37 -19.78
N LEU A 736 -14.44 -11.54 -18.80
CA LEU A 736 -14.93 -11.66 -17.43
C LEU A 736 -16.34 -11.05 -17.37
N ILE A 737 -17.32 -11.92 -17.27
CA ILE A 737 -18.71 -11.59 -16.91
C ILE A 737 -19.22 -12.68 -15.95
N GLY A 738 -20.00 -12.28 -14.95
CA GLY A 738 -20.65 -13.20 -14.03
C GLY A 738 -21.74 -14.04 -14.70
N ASN A 739 -22.30 -15.02 -13.99
CA ASN A 739 -23.51 -15.71 -14.43
C ASN A 739 -24.74 -14.87 -14.03
N PRO A 740 -25.48 -14.24 -14.96
CA PRO A 740 -26.51 -13.25 -14.60
C PRO A 740 -27.61 -13.81 -13.68
N LEU A 741 -27.97 -15.10 -13.85
CA LEU A 741 -28.97 -15.76 -13.02
C LEU A 741 -28.51 -15.88 -11.55
N ILE A 742 -27.22 -16.12 -11.33
CA ILE A 742 -26.63 -16.25 -9.99
C ILE A 742 -26.36 -14.86 -9.41
N TRP A 743 -25.82 -13.96 -10.22
CA TRP A 743 -25.41 -12.62 -9.81
C TRP A 743 -26.60 -11.72 -9.45
N TRP A 744 -27.66 -11.71 -10.26
CA TRP A 744 -28.88 -10.96 -9.98
C TRP A 744 -29.71 -11.58 -8.85
N SER A 745 -29.76 -12.92 -8.73
CA SER A 745 -30.47 -13.56 -7.60
C SER A 745 -29.74 -13.36 -6.27
N SER A 746 -28.42 -13.35 -6.25
CA SER A 746 -27.60 -12.95 -5.10
C SER A 746 -27.89 -11.49 -4.69
N THR A 747 -27.83 -10.56 -5.65
CA THR A 747 -28.14 -9.14 -5.41
C THR A 747 -29.58 -8.94 -4.89
N LEU A 748 -30.55 -9.62 -5.50
CA LEU A 748 -31.95 -9.60 -5.07
C LEU A 748 -32.13 -10.19 -3.65
N ALA A 749 -31.39 -11.24 -3.29
CA ALA A 749 -31.43 -11.82 -1.95
C ALA A 749 -30.92 -10.83 -0.88
N VAL A 750 -29.90 -10.02 -1.18
CA VAL A 750 -29.43 -8.94 -0.29
C VAL A 750 -30.53 -7.88 -0.09
N VAL A 751 -31.17 -7.42 -1.17
CA VAL A 751 -32.28 -6.44 -1.11
C VAL A 751 -33.46 -6.99 -0.32
N ILE A 752 -33.84 -8.26 -0.54
CA ILE A 752 -34.90 -8.94 0.21
C ILE A 752 -34.54 -9.05 1.70
N TYR A 753 -33.29 -9.36 2.04
CA TYR A 753 -32.87 -9.42 3.44
C TYR A 753 -32.89 -8.04 4.12
N ILE A 754 -32.48 -6.97 3.43
CA ILE A 754 -32.57 -5.60 3.96
C ILE A 754 -34.04 -5.23 4.24
N GLY A 755 -34.96 -5.50 3.30
CA GLY A 755 -36.40 -5.28 3.50
C GLY A 755 -36.98 -6.11 4.64
N PHE A 756 -36.59 -7.39 4.74
CA PHE A 756 -36.94 -8.28 5.85
C PHE A 756 -36.44 -7.71 7.19
N LYS A 757 -35.19 -7.26 7.27
CA LYS A 757 -34.56 -6.74 8.49
C LYS A 757 -35.23 -5.45 8.96
N ALA A 758 -35.51 -4.52 8.04
CA ALA A 758 -36.23 -3.29 8.34
C ALA A 758 -37.63 -3.60 8.91
N LEU A 759 -38.38 -4.50 8.27
CA LEU A 759 -39.69 -4.95 8.77
C LEU A 759 -39.58 -5.65 10.14
N ALA A 760 -38.57 -6.50 10.34
CA ALA A 760 -38.34 -7.20 11.60
C ALA A 760 -38.02 -6.24 12.76
N VAL A 761 -37.23 -5.19 12.51
CA VAL A 761 -36.93 -4.12 13.49
C VAL A 761 -38.20 -3.32 13.82
N VAL A 762 -38.98 -2.90 12.81
CA VAL A 762 -40.26 -2.19 13.03
C VAL A 762 -41.26 -3.04 13.83
N ARG A 763 -41.34 -4.34 13.56
CA ARG A 763 -42.20 -5.28 14.31
C ARG A 763 -41.70 -5.51 15.73
N TRP A 764 -40.39 -5.58 15.95
CA TRP A 764 -39.79 -5.68 17.28
C TRP A 764 -40.07 -4.43 18.12
N GLN A 765 -39.90 -3.23 17.54
CA GLN A 765 -40.23 -1.95 18.18
C GLN A 765 -41.74 -1.82 18.47
N ARG A 766 -42.60 -2.43 17.65
CA ARG A 766 -44.05 -2.58 17.90
C ARG A 766 -44.40 -3.78 18.81
N SER A 767 -43.45 -4.32 19.58
CA SER A 767 -43.64 -5.40 20.54
C SER A 767 -44.30 -6.68 19.98
N CYS A 768 -44.18 -6.96 18.67
CA CYS A 768 -44.76 -8.15 18.06
C CYS A 768 -44.12 -9.46 18.57
N GLY A 769 -42.94 -9.38 19.19
CA GLY A 769 -42.33 -10.51 19.90
C GLY A 769 -41.89 -11.68 19.02
N ASP A 770 -41.66 -11.46 17.72
CA ASP A 770 -41.35 -12.52 16.75
C ASP A 770 -40.12 -13.34 17.16
N TYR A 771 -39.04 -12.67 17.58
CA TYR A 771 -37.81 -13.27 18.10
C TYR A 771 -37.98 -14.11 19.39
N ALA A 772 -39.07 -13.89 20.12
CA ALA A 772 -39.42 -14.63 21.33
C ALA A 772 -40.40 -15.79 21.05
N ARG A 773 -41.24 -15.66 20.01
CA ARG A 773 -42.24 -16.67 19.60
C ARG A 773 -41.70 -17.69 18.59
N SER A 774 -40.69 -17.35 17.80
CA SER A 774 -40.13 -18.23 16.76
C SER A 774 -38.61 -18.35 16.87
N GLU A 775 -38.17 -19.54 17.29
CA GLU A 775 -36.76 -19.96 17.30
C GLU A 775 -36.15 -19.85 15.89
N THR A 776 -36.88 -20.33 14.88
CA THR A 776 -36.50 -20.32 13.46
C THR A 776 -36.31 -18.91 12.92
N PHE A 777 -37.18 -17.95 13.30
CA PHE A 777 -37.08 -16.56 12.86
C PHE A 777 -35.79 -15.90 13.39
N ARG A 778 -35.50 -16.07 14.69
CA ARG A 778 -34.27 -15.54 15.29
C ARG A 778 -33.01 -16.24 14.77
N ARG A 779 -33.07 -17.54 14.47
CA ARG A 779 -31.96 -18.26 13.81
C ARG A 779 -31.70 -17.73 12.42
N PHE A 780 -32.71 -17.68 11.55
CA PHE A 780 -32.61 -17.13 10.19
C PHE A 780 -32.00 -15.72 10.17
N ASP A 781 -32.48 -14.84 11.06
CA ASP A 781 -31.97 -13.48 11.20
C ASP A 781 -30.53 -13.39 11.72
N TYR A 782 -30.10 -14.33 12.58
CA TYR A 782 -28.72 -14.41 13.08
C TYR A 782 -27.76 -14.98 12.02
N GLU A 783 -28.05 -16.13 11.40
CA GLU A 783 -27.12 -16.77 10.45
C GLU A 783 -26.93 -15.91 9.19
N ILE A 784 -27.99 -15.23 8.72
CA ILE A 784 -27.89 -14.31 7.57
C ILE A 784 -27.35 -12.93 8.00
N GLY A 785 -27.79 -12.40 9.15
CA GLY A 785 -27.32 -11.11 9.67
C GLY A 785 -25.89 -11.11 10.21
N THR A 786 -25.25 -12.27 10.35
CA THR A 786 -23.80 -12.40 10.53
C THR A 786 -23.07 -12.58 9.20
N SER A 787 -23.73 -13.09 8.16
CA SER A 787 -23.16 -13.27 6.81
C SER A 787 -23.20 -12.01 5.94
N LEU A 788 -24.15 -11.11 6.18
CA LEU A 788 -24.27 -9.81 5.53
C LEU A 788 -23.96 -8.69 6.53
N PHE A 789 -23.15 -7.70 6.14
CA PHE A 789 -23.06 -6.44 6.87
C PHE A 789 -24.26 -5.55 6.51
N PRO A 790 -25.16 -5.22 7.45
CA PRO A 790 -26.24 -4.24 7.21
C PRO A 790 -25.77 -2.78 7.37
N THR A 791 -24.51 -2.56 7.73
CA THR A 791 -23.95 -1.24 8.13
C THR A 791 -22.54 -1.04 7.57
N TRP A 792 -22.42 -0.97 6.25
CA TRP A 792 -21.27 -0.35 5.56
C TRP A 792 -21.75 0.96 4.94
N ASP A 793 -21.85 1.98 5.78
CA ASP A 793 -21.95 3.37 5.34
C ASP A 793 -20.52 3.87 5.04
N TRP A 794 -20.28 4.26 3.80
CA TRP A 794 -19.02 4.88 3.35
C TRP A 794 -19.28 6.37 3.15
N ASP A 795 -19.11 7.11 4.24
CA ASP A 795 -19.13 8.57 4.30
C ASP A 795 -20.27 9.21 3.47
N CYS A 796 -21.48 9.22 4.04
CA CYS A 796 -22.65 9.83 3.43
C CYS A 796 -22.53 11.35 3.12
N ASN A 797 -21.42 12.01 3.50
CA ASN A 797 -21.10 13.38 3.07
C ASN A 797 -20.37 13.45 1.71
N ASN A 798 -19.98 12.31 1.14
CA ASN A 798 -19.23 12.21 -0.12
C ASN A 798 -20.12 12.29 -1.38
N PHE A 799 -21.40 12.60 -1.18
CA PHE A 799 -22.44 12.79 -2.19
C PHE A 799 -23.25 14.02 -1.81
N PHE A 800 -23.53 14.90 -2.79
CA PHE A 800 -24.45 16.01 -2.58
C PHE A 800 -25.86 15.50 -2.21
N ASP A 801 -26.51 16.14 -1.23
CA ASP A 801 -27.87 15.82 -0.73
C ASP A 801 -28.98 15.99 -1.79
N ASN A 802 -28.63 16.57 -2.94
CA ASN A 802 -29.53 17.18 -3.89
C ASN A 802 -29.11 16.89 -5.34
N TYR A 803 -30.05 16.46 -6.18
CA TYR A 803 -29.78 16.14 -7.58
C TYR A 803 -29.36 17.37 -8.41
N ALA A 804 -29.75 18.59 -8.00
CA ALA A 804 -29.41 19.82 -8.71
C ALA A 804 -27.93 20.22 -8.57
N GLU A 805 -27.26 19.84 -7.48
CA GLU A 805 -25.82 20.09 -7.29
C GLU A 805 -24.96 19.29 -8.30
N TYR A 806 -25.38 18.07 -8.67
CA TYR A 806 -24.78 17.32 -9.78
C TYR A 806 -24.97 17.98 -11.15
N SER A 807 -26.03 18.78 -11.34
CA SER A 807 -26.23 19.56 -12.58
C SER A 807 -25.47 20.89 -12.61
N LEU A 808 -24.91 21.33 -11.48
CA LEU A 808 -23.98 22.46 -11.40
C LEU A 808 -22.51 22.01 -11.50
N TYR A 809 -22.22 20.75 -11.21
CA TYR A 809 -20.89 20.17 -11.38
C TYR A 809 -20.59 19.85 -12.85
N ALA A 810 -20.15 20.86 -13.60
CA ALA A 810 -19.68 20.68 -14.98
C ALA A 810 -18.48 19.71 -15.02
N ALA A 811 -18.66 18.54 -15.66
CA ALA A 811 -17.57 17.61 -15.86
C ALA A 811 -16.52 18.22 -16.80
N SER A 812 -15.27 18.32 -16.34
CA SER A 812 -14.14 18.72 -17.18
C SER A 812 -13.96 17.69 -18.30
N GLY A 813 -14.19 18.14 -19.54
CA GLY A 813 -14.06 17.31 -20.72
C GLY A 813 -12.60 17.06 -21.05
N ALA A 814 -12.16 15.80 -20.97
CA ALA A 814 -10.77 15.44 -21.26
C ALA A 814 -10.40 15.72 -22.73
N GLY A 815 -9.57 16.76 -22.94
CA GLY A 815 -8.80 16.92 -24.17
C GLY A 815 -7.75 15.82 -24.28
N ALA A 816 -7.50 15.33 -25.50
CA ALA A 816 -6.63 14.18 -25.72
C ALA A 816 -5.24 14.58 -26.25
N ALA A 817 -4.19 14.07 -25.60
CA ALA A 817 -2.81 14.02 -26.06
C ALA A 817 -2.15 12.71 -25.51
N PRO A 818 -1.04 12.22 -26.08
CA PRO A 818 -0.98 10.81 -26.44
C PRO A 818 -0.07 9.93 -25.56
N THR A 819 -0.36 8.63 -25.56
CA THR A 819 0.64 7.57 -25.24
C THR A 819 1.12 6.89 -26.52
N SER A 820 2.40 6.54 -26.56
CA SER A 820 3.13 6.12 -27.76
C SER A 820 2.83 4.68 -28.19
N GLN A 821 1.77 4.49 -28.98
CA GLN A 821 1.64 3.29 -29.81
C GLN A 821 2.52 3.42 -31.05
N ALA A 822 3.47 2.49 -31.21
CA ALA A 822 4.18 2.33 -32.47
C ALA A 822 3.18 1.89 -33.56
N ALA A 823 3.05 2.68 -34.62
CA ALA A 823 2.11 2.38 -35.69
C ALA A 823 2.50 1.09 -36.43
N HIS A 824 1.55 0.16 -36.58
CA HIS A 824 1.70 -0.94 -37.51
C HIS A 824 1.67 -0.40 -38.95
N GLY A 825 2.85 -0.28 -39.57
CA GLY A 825 2.95 -0.20 -41.02
C GLY A 825 2.41 -1.47 -41.68
N PRO A 826 1.96 -1.40 -42.95
CA PRO A 826 1.56 -2.59 -43.70
C PRO A 826 2.74 -3.56 -43.84
N ALA A 827 2.45 -4.87 -43.87
CA ALA A 827 3.47 -5.89 -43.95
C ALA A 827 4.31 -5.75 -45.24
N PRO A 828 5.64 -5.88 -45.17
CA PRO A 828 6.49 -5.84 -46.36
C PRO A 828 6.21 -7.06 -47.27
N PRO A 829 6.33 -6.90 -48.60
CA PRO A 829 6.18 -8.01 -49.53
C PRO A 829 7.29 -9.06 -49.30
N VAL A 830 6.94 -10.33 -49.45
CA VAL A 830 7.91 -11.43 -49.43
C VAL A 830 8.78 -11.33 -50.69
N ALA A 831 10.10 -11.29 -50.50
CA ALA A 831 11.08 -11.43 -51.58
C ALA A 831 11.61 -12.88 -51.60
N ASP A 832 11.70 -13.47 -52.79
CA ASP A 832 12.27 -14.81 -52.98
C ASP A 832 13.80 -14.81 -52.82
N ASP A 833 14.32 -15.87 -52.20
CA ASP A 833 15.75 -16.13 -51.96
C ASP A 833 16.47 -16.62 -53.24
N PRO A 834 17.47 -15.88 -53.79
CA PRO A 834 18.39 -16.40 -54.79
C PRO A 834 19.72 -16.77 -54.10
N LYS A 835 19.94 -18.06 -53.90
CA LYS A 835 21.25 -18.59 -53.45
C LYS A 835 22.28 -18.39 -54.55
N ASP A 836 23.45 -17.81 -54.25
CA ASP A 836 24.72 -18.45 -54.61
C ASP A 836 25.94 -17.89 -53.85
N ASN A 837 27.15 -18.37 -54.17
CA ASN A 837 28.27 -18.49 -53.24
C ASN A 837 29.45 -17.50 -53.40
N VAL A 838 29.94 -17.02 -52.25
CA VAL A 838 31.37 -16.88 -51.85
C VAL A 838 32.33 -16.01 -52.68
N VAL A 839 33.01 -15.06 -51.99
CA VAL A 839 34.49 -14.92 -51.90
C VAL A 839 34.83 -13.92 -50.77
N VAL A 840 36.02 -14.02 -50.16
CA VAL A 840 36.46 -13.22 -48.99
C VAL A 840 37.80 -12.52 -49.28
N THR A 841 38.13 -11.52 -48.45
CA THR A 841 39.45 -10.86 -48.18
C THR A 841 39.77 -9.57 -49.00
N PRO A 842 40.63 -8.64 -48.52
CA PRO A 842 40.08 -7.38 -47.98
C PRO A 842 40.79 -6.08 -48.44
N GLY A 843 40.18 -4.92 -48.13
CA GLY A 843 40.89 -3.63 -48.05
C GLY A 843 40.13 -2.43 -48.61
N GLY A 844 40.33 -1.26 -48.00
CA GLY A 844 39.74 0.02 -48.42
C GLY A 844 38.96 0.71 -47.29
N ALA A 845 39.24 2.00 -47.05
CA ALA A 845 38.50 2.82 -46.08
C ALA A 845 37.21 3.37 -46.72
N PRO A 846 36.11 3.49 -45.96
CA PRO A 846 34.86 4.04 -46.49
C PRO A 846 34.99 5.55 -46.72
N GLN A 847 34.64 6.01 -47.93
CA GLN A 847 34.43 7.42 -48.20
C GLN A 847 33.06 7.89 -47.68
N GLN A 848 32.97 9.17 -47.38
CA GLN A 848 31.83 9.83 -46.76
C GLN A 848 30.67 9.98 -47.76
N MET A 849 29.49 9.44 -47.44
CA MET A 849 28.24 9.77 -48.13
C MET A 849 27.52 10.91 -47.41
N VAL A 850 26.95 11.83 -48.18
CA VAL A 850 26.24 13.01 -47.68
C VAL A 850 24.74 12.68 -47.61
N HIS A 851 24.10 13.00 -46.49
CA HIS A 851 22.64 13.03 -46.40
C HIS A 851 22.13 14.37 -46.95
N ASP A 852 21.19 14.32 -47.89
CA ASP A 852 20.50 15.50 -48.39
C ASP A 852 19.35 15.90 -47.44
N GLY A 853 19.09 17.20 -47.31
CA GLY A 853 18.33 17.77 -46.19
C GLY A 853 16.94 18.26 -46.58
N GLY A 854 15.89 17.68 -45.98
CA GLY A 854 14.54 18.24 -46.06
C GLY A 854 14.44 19.53 -45.24
N VAL A 855 14.04 20.64 -45.89
CA VAL A 855 13.82 21.94 -45.23
C VAL A 855 12.32 22.10 -44.92
N THR A 856 12.00 22.30 -43.64
CA THR A 856 10.65 22.70 -43.21
C THR A 856 10.53 24.22 -43.24
N GLU A 857 9.51 24.74 -43.90
CA GLU A 857 9.20 26.17 -43.97
C GLU A 857 7.81 26.42 -43.39
N GLU A 858 7.72 27.26 -42.35
CA GLU A 858 6.45 27.63 -41.73
C GLU A 858 5.97 28.98 -42.27
N LYS A 859 4.76 29.01 -42.83
CA LYS A 859 4.11 30.23 -43.33
C LYS A 859 2.73 30.38 -42.70
N VAL A 860 2.49 31.52 -42.07
CA VAL A 860 1.17 31.91 -41.56
C VAL A 860 0.37 32.59 -42.66
N GLU A 861 -0.89 32.19 -42.83
CA GLU A 861 -1.84 32.82 -43.76
C GLU A 861 -3.11 33.22 -43.03
N PHE A 862 -3.48 34.50 -43.08
CA PHE A 862 -4.73 34.98 -42.51
C PHE A 862 -5.88 34.80 -43.50
N ARG A 863 -7.03 34.34 -43.02
CA ARG A 863 -8.22 34.08 -43.84
C ARG A 863 -9.49 34.57 -43.16
N ASP A 864 -10.48 34.97 -43.97
CA ASP A 864 -11.81 35.33 -43.49
C ASP A 864 -12.67 34.11 -43.13
N GLU A 865 -13.88 34.35 -42.61
CA GLU A 865 -14.86 33.31 -42.26
C GLU A 865 -15.34 32.46 -43.45
N ASN A 866 -15.08 32.91 -44.69
CA ASN A 866 -15.41 32.21 -45.93
C ASN A 866 -14.18 31.48 -46.54
N GLY A 867 -13.01 31.58 -45.91
CA GLY A 867 -11.75 30.95 -46.33
C GLY A 867 -10.89 31.76 -47.31
N ASN A 868 -11.30 32.98 -47.67
CA ASN A 868 -10.55 33.89 -48.54
C ASN A 868 -9.26 34.36 -47.85
N LEU A 869 -8.16 34.46 -48.59
CA LEU A 869 -6.92 35.07 -48.10
C LEU A 869 -7.09 36.58 -47.87
N LEU A 870 -6.68 37.05 -46.70
CA LEU A 870 -6.62 38.47 -46.34
C LEU A 870 -5.20 39.01 -46.59
N ASP A 871 -5.10 40.27 -47.00
CA ASP A 871 -3.79 40.96 -47.12
C ASP A 871 -3.33 41.63 -45.81
N ASP A 872 -2.05 41.98 -45.73
CA ASP A 872 -1.43 42.56 -44.53
C ASP A 872 -2.06 43.89 -44.08
N ALA A 873 -2.73 44.63 -44.97
CA ALA A 873 -3.44 45.86 -44.63
C ALA A 873 -4.82 45.55 -44.03
N GLN A 874 -5.55 44.59 -44.61
CA GLN A 874 -6.83 44.10 -44.10
C GLN A 874 -6.69 43.46 -42.71
N VAL A 875 -5.68 42.60 -42.51
CA VAL A 875 -5.37 41.98 -41.21
C VAL A 875 -5.13 43.05 -40.15
N ARG A 876 -4.40 44.12 -40.50
CA ARG A 876 -4.07 45.22 -39.59
C ARG A 876 -5.24 46.16 -39.30
N GLU A 877 -6.21 46.28 -40.21
CA GLU A 877 -7.46 47.00 -39.92
C GLU A 877 -8.41 46.20 -39.01
N LEU A 878 -8.34 44.87 -39.05
CA LEU A 878 -9.13 43.96 -38.21
C LEU A 878 -8.51 43.68 -36.84
N GLU A 879 -7.25 44.08 -36.63
CA GLU A 879 -6.50 43.92 -35.37
C GLU A 879 -7.30 44.48 -34.16
N GLY A 880 -7.55 43.61 -33.17
CA GLY A 880 -8.35 43.94 -31.98
C GLY A 880 -9.88 44.01 -32.18
N LYS A 881 -10.40 43.79 -33.39
CA LYS A 881 -11.84 43.84 -33.71
C LYS A 881 -12.48 42.46 -33.97
N VAL A 882 -11.68 41.42 -34.20
CA VAL A 882 -12.14 40.06 -34.54
C VAL A 882 -11.53 39.00 -33.62
N SER A 883 -12.20 37.85 -33.52
CA SER A 883 -11.69 36.66 -32.81
C SER A 883 -10.93 35.74 -33.75
N PHE A 884 -9.66 35.47 -33.47
CA PHE A 884 -8.82 34.58 -34.28
C PHE A 884 -9.05 33.10 -33.93
N SER A 885 -8.91 32.23 -34.94
CA SER A 885 -8.92 30.78 -34.78
C SER A 885 -7.84 30.17 -35.68
N THR A 886 -6.82 29.55 -35.07
CA THR A 886 -5.65 29.03 -35.79
C THR A 886 -5.86 27.58 -36.21
N ARG A 887 -5.66 27.28 -37.50
CA ARG A 887 -5.69 25.92 -38.05
C ARG A 887 -4.37 25.60 -38.73
N TYR A 888 -3.70 24.56 -38.25
CA TYR A 888 -2.49 24.02 -38.88
C TYR A 888 -2.84 23.02 -39.98
N GLU A 889 -2.14 23.08 -41.12
CA GLU A 889 -2.31 22.16 -42.24
C GLU A 889 -0.96 21.86 -42.90
N THR A 890 -0.42 20.66 -42.68
CA THR A 890 0.86 20.24 -43.24
C THR A 890 0.68 19.80 -44.70
N ARG A 891 1.34 20.47 -45.65
CA ARG A 891 1.35 20.10 -47.07
C ARG A 891 2.77 19.76 -47.54
N THR A 892 2.95 18.55 -48.07
CA THR A 892 4.21 18.13 -48.70
C THR A 892 4.22 18.60 -50.15
N ARG A 893 5.11 19.53 -50.50
CA ARG A 893 5.33 20.01 -51.88
C ARG A 893 6.66 19.49 -52.43
N LEU A 894 6.65 19.05 -53.69
CA LEU A 894 7.87 18.72 -54.45
C LEU A 894 8.32 19.96 -55.20
N VAL A 895 9.56 20.38 -54.97
CA VAL A 895 10.12 21.65 -55.44
C VAL A 895 11.40 21.36 -56.22
N ASP A 896 11.62 22.07 -57.33
CA ASP A 896 12.86 21.96 -58.11
C ASP A 896 14.05 22.68 -57.43
N GLN A 897 15.25 22.52 -57.98
CA GLN A 897 16.48 23.16 -57.49
C GLN A 897 16.50 24.70 -57.63
N LEU A 898 15.44 25.31 -58.15
CA LEU A 898 15.26 26.75 -58.32
C LEU A 898 14.08 27.33 -57.50
N GLY A 899 13.39 26.49 -56.72
CA GLY A 899 12.29 26.91 -55.83
C GLY A 899 10.87 26.80 -56.42
N ASN A 900 10.67 26.17 -57.58
CA ASN A 900 9.37 26.04 -58.23
C ASN A 900 8.67 24.71 -57.92
N GLU A 901 7.37 24.72 -57.66
CA GLU A 901 6.59 23.50 -57.37
C GLU A 901 6.31 22.66 -58.63
N VAL A 902 6.70 21.39 -58.60
CA VAL A 902 6.61 20.48 -59.76
C VAL A 902 5.33 19.63 -59.68
N HIS A 903 4.37 19.91 -60.55
CA HIS A 903 3.15 19.11 -60.70
C HIS A 903 3.34 17.98 -61.72
N ASN A 904 3.19 16.72 -61.29
CA ASN A 904 3.23 15.56 -62.18
C ASN A 904 1.92 15.43 -62.99
N ALA A 905 1.99 15.71 -64.28
CA ALA A 905 0.92 15.39 -65.23
C ALA A 905 0.96 13.90 -65.59
N VAL A 906 -0.14 13.17 -65.36
CA VAL A 906 -0.32 11.80 -65.84
C VAL A 906 -0.76 11.85 -67.30
N VAL A 907 -0.05 11.15 -68.19
CA VAL A 907 -0.37 11.05 -69.61
C VAL A 907 -1.29 9.85 -69.85
N GLU A 908 -2.36 10.05 -70.61
CA GLU A 908 -3.33 9.01 -70.96
C GLU A 908 -2.85 8.08 -72.09
N GLY A 909 -3.42 6.87 -72.12
CA GLY A 909 -4.01 6.34 -73.35
C GLY A 909 -3.23 5.29 -74.14
N ALA A 910 -3.52 4.01 -73.89
CA ALA A 910 -3.55 2.96 -74.91
C ALA A 910 -4.29 1.71 -74.40
N ASP A 911 -5.54 1.50 -74.81
CA ASP A 911 -6.09 0.15 -75.03
C ASP A 911 -7.34 0.18 -75.94
N ASP A 912 -7.72 -0.97 -76.50
CA ASP A 912 -8.50 -1.05 -77.75
C ASP A 912 -9.91 -1.71 -77.62
N SER A 913 -10.84 -1.30 -78.51
CA SER A 913 -12.02 -2.05 -78.98
C SER A 913 -13.18 -2.55 -78.06
N GLN A 914 -14.36 -1.95 -78.28
CA GLN A 914 -15.72 -2.54 -78.49
C GLN A 914 -16.42 -3.58 -77.54
N ALA A 915 -17.66 -3.20 -77.17
CA ALA A 915 -18.94 -3.98 -77.15
C ALA A 915 -19.30 -4.93 -75.97
N GLY A 916 -20.59 -4.97 -75.58
CA GLY A 916 -21.14 -5.97 -74.61
C GLY A 916 -22.44 -5.62 -73.85
N THR A 917 -23.59 -5.51 -74.54
CA THR A 917 -24.93 -5.10 -74.02
C THR A 917 -25.65 -5.98 -72.96
N ARG A 918 -26.39 -5.34 -72.01
CA ARG A 918 -27.68 -5.78 -71.35
C ARG A 918 -27.64 -7.01 -70.41
N ALA A 919 -28.61 -7.33 -69.53
CA ALA A 919 -29.97 -6.82 -69.13
C ALA A 919 -30.37 -7.41 -67.73
N GLU A 920 -31.48 -7.13 -67.01
CA GLU A 920 -32.42 -5.99 -66.84
C GLU A 920 -33.48 -6.31 -65.72
N GLY A 921 -33.84 -5.35 -64.85
CA GLY A 921 -35.11 -5.31 -64.05
C GLY A 921 -35.13 -6.02 -62.66
N VAL A 922 -36.11 -5.76 -61.76
CA VAL A 922 -37.40 -5.02 -61.87
C VAL A 922 -37.83 -4.36 -60.53
N ASP A 923 -38.54 -3.23 -60.62
CA ASP A 923 -39.10 -2.34 -59.57
C ASP A 923 -40.64 -2.15 -59.77
N PRO A 924 -41.43 -1.31 -59.03
CA PRO A 924 -41.18 -0.44 -57.85
C PRO A 924 -42.29 -0.52 -56.75
N GLU A 925 -42.36 0.46 -55.82
CA GLU A 925 -43.57 1.22 -55.35
C GLU A 925 -43.27 2.02 -54.03
N THR A 926 -43.05 3.35 -54.03
CA THR A 926 -43.98 4.52 -53.85
C THR A 926 -44.22 5.03 -52.38
N PRO A 927 -44.61 6.31 -52.13
CA PRO A 927 -44.12 7.15 -50.99
C PRO A 927 -45.29 7.71 -50.09
N PRO A 928 -45.31 8.94 -49.48
CA PRO A 928 -44.30 9.98 -49.14
C PRO A 928 -44.37 10.63 -47.72
N ALA A 929 -43.33 11.39 -47.33
CA ALA A 929 -43.30 12.58 -46.41
C ALA A 929 -41.83 13.05 -46.23
N GLY A 930 -41.46 14.28 -45.84
CA GLY A 930 -42.19 15.53 -45.53
C GLY A 930 -41.21 16.55 -44.89
N ASP A 931 -41.40 17.85 -45.11
CA ASP A 931 -40.31 18.86 -45.08
C ASP A 931 -39.67 19.26 -43.72
N GLU A 932 -38.38 19.60 -43.83
CA GLU A 932 -37.51 20.52 -43.07
C GLU A 932 -37.86 21.00 -41.64
N LYS A 933 -36.87 20.91 -40.73
CA LYS A 933 -36.52 22.00 -39.80
C LYS A 933 -35.11 21.94 -39.20
N GLU A 934 -34.64 23.12 -38.78
CA GLU A 934 -33.27 23.49 -38.38
C GLU A 934 -32.53 22.55 -37.42
N ALA A 935 -31.25 22.28 -37.71
CA ALA A 935 -30.29 21.74 -36.76
C ALA A 935 -29.44 22.87 -36.15
N ALA A 936 -29.49 23.04 -34.83
CA ALA A 936 -28.82 24.16 -34.14
C ALA A 936 -27.32 23.91 -33.89
N SER A 937 -26.50 24.94 -34.11
CA SER A 937 -25.04 24.90 -33.90
C SER A 937 -24.66 24.73 -32.42
N PRO A 938 -23.63 23.92 -32.08
CA PRO A 938 -23.04 23.90 -30.75
C PRO A 938 -22.31 25.23 -30.44
N ARG A 939 -22.28 25.62 -29.16
CA ARG A 939 -21.47 26.76 -28.69
C ARG A 939 -20.00 26.34 -28.51
N PRO A 940 -19.02 27.25 -28.69
CA PRO A 940 -17.64 26.98 -28.34
C PRO A 940 -17.47 26.82 -26.80
N PRO A 941 -16.58 25.95 -26.33
CA PRO A 941 -16.29 25.78 -24.90
C PRO A 941 -15.45 26.95 -24.35
N GLN A 942 -15.60 27.22 -23.05
CA GLN A 942 -14.82 28.25 -22.33
C GLN A 942 -13.49 27.70 -21.81
N GLN A 943 -12.50 28.59 -21.60
CA GLN A 943 -11.25 28.29 -20.89
C GLN A 943 -11.54 27.92 -19.44
N ALA A 944 -11.06 26.75 -18.97
CA ALA A 944 -11.30 26.30 -17.60
C ALA A 944 -10.27 25.27 -17.09
N GLU A 945 -9.01 25.68 -16.82
CA GLU A 945 -8.08 24.80 -16.07
C GLU A 945 -7.05 25.50 -15.15
N VAL A 946 -7.07 26.85 -15.03
CA VAL A 946 -6.17 27.59 -14.10
C VAL A 946 -6.88 28.06 -12.82
N ALA A 947 -8.20 28.28 -12.86
CA ALA A 947 -8.95 28.82 -11.72
C ALA A 947 -9.19 27.80 -10.58
N GLY A 948 -9.10 26.49 -10.87
CA GLY A 948 -9.43 25.42 -9.92
C GLY A 948 -8.48 25.35 -8.72
N ASP A 949 -7.18 25.39 -8.96
CA ASP A 949 -6.19 25.31 -7.89
C ASP A 949 -6.05 26.63 -7.12
N LEU A 950 -6.20 27.79 -7.77
CA LEU A 950 -6.26 29.10 -7.09
C LEU A 950 -7.44 29.22 -6.12
N ALA A 951 -8.61 28.64 -6.44
CA ALA A 951 -9.74 28.56 -5.51
C ALA A 951 -9.45 27.62 -4.32
N LYS A 952 -8.67 26.57 -4.57
CA LYS A 952 -8.29 25.56 -3.57
C LYS A 952 -7.26 26.11 -2.57
N GLU A 953 -6.30 26.90 -3.03
CA GLU A 953 -5.37 27.60 -2.15
C GLU A 953 -6.08 28.70 -1.33
N ARG A 954 -6.97 29.49 -1.95
CA ARG A 954 -7.73 30.54 -1.24
C ARG A 954 -8.62 29.98 -0.12
N SER A 955 -9.28 28.84 -0.33
CA SER A 955 -10.06 28.19 0.74
C SER A 955 -9.19 27.67 1.91
N VAL A 956 -7.90 27.40 1.68
CA VAL A 956 -6.94 27.09 2.75
C VAL A 956 -6.54 28.35 3.52
N GLU A 957 -6.53 29.54 2.91
CA GLU A 957 -6.34 30.81 3.61
C GLU A 957 -7.56 31.24 4.43
N GLU A 958 -8.77 31.19 3.86
CA GLU A 958 -10.02 31.48 4.59
C GLU A 958 -10.18 30.55 5.82
N SER A 959 -9.86 29.26 5.68
CA SER A 959 -9.87 28.29 6.80
C SER A 959 -8.83 28.55 7.90
N ARG A 960 -7.93 29.52 7.72
CA ARG A 960 -6.94 29.96 8.73
C ARG A 960 -7.33 31.26 9.40
N GLU A 961 -8.11 32.13 8.76
CA GLU A 961 -8.64 33.35 9.40
C GLU A 961 -9.76 33.04 10.39
N GLU A 962 -10.58 32.02 10.16
CA GLU A 962 -11.58 31.53 11.15
C GLU A 962 -10.96 30.92 12.43
N ALA A 963 -9.63 30.80 12.52
CA ALA A 963 -8.92 30.10 13.59
C ALA A 963 -8.16 31.04 14.56
N SER A 964 -8.59 32.30 14.73
CA SER A 964 -8.02 33.24 15.72
C SER A 964 -8.82 33.28 17.03
N PRO A 965 -8.18 33.35 18.22
CA PRO A 965 -8.89 33.58 19.50
C PRO A 965 -9.47 35.00 19.57
N GLY A 966 -10.69 35.16 20.07
CA GLY A 966 -11.33 36.46 20.21
C GLY A 966 -10.66 37.37 21.26
N GLU A 967 -10.52 38.66 20.93
CA GLU A 967 -9.98 39.69 21.82
C GLU A 967 -11.08 40.28 22.73
N GLU A 968 -10.78 40.46 24.02
CA GLU A 968 -11.53 41.39 24.90
C GLU A 968 -10.88 42.78 24.87
N PRO A 969 -11.67 43.87 24.84
CA PRO A 969 -11.12 45.22 24.73
C PRO A 969 -10.55 45.72 26.07
N LEU A 970 -9.24 45.97 26.12
CA LEU A 970 -8.58 46.65 27.25
C LEU A 970 -8.72 48.18 27.15
N GLN A 971 -8.96 48.81 28.29
CA GLN A 971 -9.01 50.27 28.43
C GLN A 971 -7.58 50.87 28.51
N PRO A 972 -7.39 52.15 28.12
CA PRO A 972 -6.09 52.79 28.16
C PRO A 972 -5.65 53.14 29.59
N SER A 973 -4.33 53.18 29.79
CA SER A 973 -3.66 53.79 30.94
C SER A 973 -2.45 54.60 30.46
N ASP A 974 -2.29 55.81 30.98
CA ASP A 974 -1.38 56.84 30.46
C ASP A 974 0.12 56.65 30.79
N GLU A 975 0.92 57.52 30.14
CA GLU A 975 2.29 57.97 30.48
C GLU A 975 3.47 56.98 30.38
N GLY A 976 4.56 57.44 29.73
CA GLY A 976 5.87 56.75 29.74
C GLY A 976 6.81 57.05 28.57
N HIS A 977 7.36 58.27 28.47
CA HIS A 977 8.48 58.56 27.55
C HIS A 977 9.76 57.80 27.97
N VAL A 978 10.60 57.42 26.99
CA VAL A 978 12.00 57.90 26.80
C VAL A 978 12.55 57.37 25.46
N GLU A 979 13.45 58.12 24.84
CA GLU A 979 14.06 57.85 23.52
C GLU A 979 15.21 56.83 23.59
N LEU A 980 15.32 55.92 22.60
CA LEU A 980 16.36 55.95 21.57
C LEU A 980 16.12 54.90 20.47
#